data_AF-A0A098LEW5-F1
#
_entry.id   AF-A0A098LEW5-F1
#
_cell.length_a   1.000
_cell.length_b   1.000
_cell.length_c   1.000
_cell.angle_alpha   90.00
_cell.angle_beta   90.00
_cell.angle_gamma   90.00
#
_symmetry.space_group_name_H-M   'P 1'
#
loop_
_entity.id
_entity.type
_entity.pdbx_description
1 polymer ?
#
loop_
_entity_poly.entity_id
_entity_poly.type
_entity_poly.pdbx_seq_one_letter_code
_entity_poly.pdbx_strand_id
1 'polypeptide(L)'
;MIRFYIILLSIGILFFSIINLTLKKPKVWEEQNVDLSYSPLTAHAPNIDTLDIDLHYKFINQHFNKPYVIETPIGYTYREDQSIKAYYESYIQYYDSVVTDIGNWGLGIINSRLNQYAIANEYFNKVHNKSLKYYNSERGLALLKLGYGNEAANSFKKEIDLGEKDEVVFKNLSKAYYQSRNFSDLNKLIYQSKLSIKWDDKIINDLNFMTGNYSDYLLKRFSITISLPSLIASVLIGIVWLIFLFLIIRIKLNHILIALLTCLISMVTSFLCFILYDFYRLKLGFTLTGGIVNDFLYCFLGIGLIEEIVKIIPFLFIYAFLSQKTKPIHLFIYAGASAIGFATVENLLYFKTDQLNIIHSRGLMVVISHVFDTSIIVYLIFLSNIKGNKNFILNLSLGILLAALSHGIYDFWLFNKYAYNLYLYTFIFMLTSMFIWIYFINNALNLSVKINDSYKVNNLRLKQYLIAGLFSIVLIEYILNGIINGADKANDVLYYGLVTNIFFMAFLSIRLTNINLLPGYLASFDFNIFTSRMHENSLLGKEFVLIAAKESFHPEAFPITGKLVSKVSISDDTDYFLFISDSSADSTNSISNFVLKSKSLLRFQSKKQKADVSIFIPISELQYINSIDDFKLLDKALITLK
;
A
#
# COMPACT_ATOMS: atom_id res chain seq x y z
N MET A 1 26.32 -5.45 20.55
CA MET A 1 24.87 -5.31 20.29
C MET A 1 24.22 -4.24 21.15
N ILE A 2 24.34 -4.27 22.48
CA ILE A 2 23.68 -3.30 23.39
C ILE A 2 23.97 -1.84 23.02
N ARG A 3 25.23 -1.49 22.71
CA ARG A 3 25.62 -0.13 22.28
C ARG A 3 24.81 0.40 21.09
N PHE A 4 24.49 -0.44 20.10
CA PHE A 4 23.74 -0.04 18.92
C PHE A 4 22.31 0.40 19.29
N TYR A 5 21.63 -0.39 20.13
CA TYR A 5 20.26 -0.08 20.56
C TYR A 5 20.20 1.14 21.48
N ILE A 6 21.21 1.32 22.35
CA ILE A 6 21.32 2.53 23.19
C ILE A 6 21.43 3.77 22.31
N ILE A 7 22.31 3.77 21.30
CA ILE A 7 22.48 4.91 20.39
C ILE A 7 21.16 5.25 19.69
N LEU A 8 20.46 4.23 19.16
CA LEU A 8 19.18 4.42 18.48
C LEU A 8 18.12 5.06 19.39
N LEU A 9 18.02 4.55 20.62
CA LEU A 9 17.10 5.08 21.63
C LEU A 9 17.47 6.52 22.03
N SER A 10 18.77 6.81 22.22
CA SER A 10 19.25 8.16 22.52
C SER A 10 18.89 9.16 21.41
N ILE A 11 18.99 8.76 20.14
CA ILE A 11 18.56 9.59 19.02
C ILE A 11 17.06 9.86 19.10
N GLY A 12 16.24 8.84 19.36
CA GLY A 12 14.78 9.00 19.52
C GLY A 12 14.42 9.97 20.64
N ILE A 13 15.02 9.79 21.82
CA ILE A 13 14.80 10.66 22.99
C ILE A 13 15.24 12.10 22.69
N LEU A 14 16.35 12.29 21.97
CA LEU A 14 16.83 13.61 21.57
C LEU A 14 15.79 14.33 20.70
N PHE A 15 15.31 13.71 19.63
CA PHE A 15 14.31 14.33 18.74
C PHE A 15 12.97 14.54 19.44
N PHE A 16 12.53 13.58 20.25
CA PHE A 16 11.35 13.73 21.10
C PHE A 16 11.46 14.96 22.00
N SER A 17 12.61 15.12 22.66
CA SER A 17 12.87 16.26 23.55
C SER A 17 12.92 17.58 22.77
N ILE A 18 13.62 17.63 21.63
CA ILE A 18 13.73 18.83 20.81
C ILE A 18 12.34 19.29 20.35
N ILE A 19 11.53 18.40 19.79
CA ILE A 19 10.19 18.74 19.28
C ILE A 19 9.27 19.21 20.40
N ASN A 20 9.25 18.49 21.54
CA ASN A 20 8.44 18.89 22.69
C ASN A 20 8.92 20.17 23.38
N LEU A 21 10.19 20.56 23.23
CA LEU A 21 10.69 21.83 23.79
C LEU A 21 10.47 23.01 22.85
N THR A 22 10.52 22.78 21.53
CA THR A 22 10.51 23.85 20.52
C THR A 22 9.15 24.10 19.88
N LEU A 23 8.30 23.07 19.76
CA LEU A 23 7.05 23.10 18.98
C LEU A 23 5.81 22.94 19.86
N LYS A 24 5.92 23.37 21.12
CA LYS A 24 4.97 23.13 22.21
C LYS A 24 3.62 23.87 22.11
N LYS A 25 3.35 24.54 20.99
CA LYS A 25 2.06 25.18 20.69
C LYS A 25 1.84 25.23 19.18
N PRO A 26 0.65 24.89 18.66
CA PRO A 26 0.29 25.32 17.32
C PRO A 26 0.28 26.87 17.29
N LYS A 27 1.05 27.47 16.38
CA LYS A 27 0.58 28.70 15.73
C LYS A 27 -0.61 28.26 14.87
N VAL A 28 -1.74 28.95 14.97
CA VAL A 28 -3.05 28.66 14.34
C VAL A 28 -3.97 27.81 15.23
N TRP A 29 -4.55 28.46 16.24
CA TRP A 29 -5.88 29.06 16.09
C TRP A 29 -5.75 30.52 16.55
N GLU A 30 -5.32 31.42 15.66
CA GLU A 30 -6.08 32.66 15.62
C GLU A 30 -7.46 32.16 15.21
N GLU A 31 -8.37 32.12 16.20
CA GLU A 31 -9.77 32.31 15.91
C GLU A 31 -9.80 33.32 14.76
N GLN A 32 -10.28 32.91 13.59
CA GLN A 32 -10.97 33.90 12.80
C GLN A 32 -11.94 34.48 13.80
N ASN A 33 -11.63 35.66 14.29
CA ASN A 33 -12.57 36.58 14.87
C ASN A 33 -13.60 36.75 13.76
N VAL A 34 -14.51 35.77 13.65
CA VAL A 34 -15.84 35.98 13.14
C VAL A 34 -16.29 37.09 14.05
N ASP A 35 -16.33 38.28 13.47
CA ASP A 35 -16.77 39.48 14.12
C ASP A 35 -18.08 39.14 14.84
N LEU A 36 -18.00 38.98 16.16
CA LEU A 36 -19.13 38.60 17.02
C LEU A 36 -20.03 39.81 17.27
N SER A 37 -19.89 40.90 16.50
CA SER A 37 -20.86 41.99 16.43
C SER A 37 -22.14 41.60 15.68
N TYR A 38 -22.68 40.40 15.94
CA TYR A 38 -24.06 40.10 15.59
C TYR A 38 -24.98 40.62 16.69
N SER A 39 -25.48 41.84 16.46
CA SER A 39 -26.57 42.43 17.24
C SER A 39 -27.77 41.46 17.29
N PRO A 40 -28.37 41.22 18.46
CA PRO A 40 -29.52 40.35 18.61
C PRO A 40 -30.78 41.05 18.07
N LEU A 41 -30.92 41.09 16.74
CA LEU A 41 -32.23 41.27 16.14
C LEU A 41 -32.91 39.91 16.16
N THR A 42 -33.77 39.73 17.17
CA THR A 42 -34.85 38.76 17.17
C THR A 42 -35.55 38.83 15.81
N ALA A 43 -35.37 37.80 14.99
CA ALA A 43 -36.12 37.67 13.75
C ALA A 43 -37.57 37.34 14.11
N HIS A 44 -38.34 38.36 14.49
CA HIS A 44 -39.75 38.34 14.15
C HIS A 44 -39.82 38.19 12.63
N ALA A 45 -40.70 37.29 12.15
CA ALA A 45 -41.08 37.27 10.75
C ALA A 45 -41.33 38.73 10.37
N PRO A 46 -40.55 39.29 9.43
CA PRO A 46 -40.77 40.66 9.03
C PRO A 46 -42.24 40.77 8.57
N ASN A 47 -42.86 41.95 8.67
CA ASN A 47 -44.19 42.23 8.10
C ASN A 47 -44.14 42.14 6.56
N ILE A 48 -43.74 40.99 6.02
CA ILE A 48 -43.58 40.67 4.61
C ILE A 48 -44.85 39.94 4.20
N ASP A 49 -45.96 40.67 4.18
CA ASP A 49 -47.04 40.41 3.23
C ASP A 49 -46.60 40.96 1.86
N THR A 50 -45.40 40.58 1.39
CA THR A 50 -44.93 40.93 0.05
C THR A 50 -44.85 39.68 -0.80
N LEU A 51 -45.35 39.77 -2.03
CA LEU A 51 -45.21 38.72 -3.04
C LEU A 51 -43.80 38.74 -3.70
N ASP A 52 -42.82 39.36 -3.04
CA ASP A 52 -41.48 39.57 -3.57
C ASP A 52 -40.60 38.34 -3.28
N ILE A 53 -40.35 37.57 -4.34
CA ILE A 53 -39.62 36.33 -4.28
C ILE A 53 -38.15 36.50 -3.84
N ASP A 54 -37.53 37.64 -4.16
CA ASP A 54 -36.12 37.90 -3.80
C ASP A 54 -35.96 38.08 -2.29
N LEU A 55 -36.95 38.74 -1.65
CA LEU A 55 -36.98 38.90 -0.19
C LEU A 55 -37.16 37.56 0.52
N HIS A 56 -38.09 36.72 0.05
CA HIS A 56 -38.29 35.39 0.61
C HIS A 56 -37.03 34.52 0.45
N TYR A 57 -36.40 34.54 -0.73
CA TYR A 57 -35.17 33.78 -0.99
C TYR A 57 -34.04 34.22 -0.04
N LYS A 58 -33.86 35.53 0.11
CA LYS A 58 -32.85 36.10 1.01
C LYS A 58 -33.14 35.74 2.47
N PHE A 59 -34.40 35.83 2.91
CA PHE A 59 -34.80 35.50 4.27
C PHE A 59 -34.50 34.04 4.63
N ILE A 60 -34.89 33.08 3.76
CA ILE A 60 -34.60 31.66 3.98
C ILE A 60 -33.09 31.42 4.04
N ASN A 61 -32.33 31.94 3.07
CA ASN A 61 -30.88 31.70 3.05
C ASN A 61 -30.17 32.35 4.26
N GLN A 62 -30.58 33.54 4.70
CA GLN A 62 -30.03 34.18 5.91
C GLN A 62 -30.27 33.34 7.17
N HIS A 63 -31.43 32.68 7.27
CA HIS A 63 -31.70 31.73 8.35
C HIS A 63 -30.73 30.54 8.30
N PHE A 64 -30.63 29.87 7.15
CA PHE A 64 -29.82 28.66 7.01
C PHE A 64 -28.30 28.90 6.95
N ASN A 65 -27.87 30.14 6.73
CA ASN A 65 -26.47 30.55 6.88
C ASN A 65 -25.99 30.56 8.33
N LYS A 66 -26.90 30.56 9.31
CA LYS A 66 -26.54 30.40 10.73
C LYS A 66 -26.16 28.93 11.01
N PRO A 67 -25.08 28.66 11.76
CA PRO A 67 -24.73 27.30 12.15
C PRO A 67 -25.86 26.68 12.98
N TYR A 68 -26.07 25.37 12.83
CA TYR A 68 -27.14 24.66 13.55
C TYR A 68 -26.93 24.66 15.06
N VAL A 69 -25.67 24.57 15.51
CA VAL A 69 -25.28 24.61 16.92
C VAL A 69 -24.32 25.77 17.14
N ILE A 70 -24.59 26.59 18.14
CA ILE A 70 -23.72 27.67 18.61
C ILE A 70 -23.34 27.35 20.06
N GLU A 71 -22.03 27.26 20.32
CA GLU A 71 -21.50 27.15 21.66
C GLU A 71 -21.59 28.51 22.37
N THR A 72 -22.12 28.50 23.59
CA THR A 72 -22.30 29.69 24.43
C THR A 72 -21.68 29.42 25.81
N PRO A 73 -21.37 30.46 26.61
CA PRO A 73 -20.79 30.29 27.94
C PRO A 73 -21.62 29.42 28.91
N ILE A 74 -22.91 29.20 28.61
CA ILE A 74 -23.88 28.44 29.42
C ILE A 74 -24.31 27.12 28.77
N GLY A 75 -23.71 26.71 27.64
CA GLY A 75 -24.03 25.47 26.93
C GLY A 75 -24.23 25.66 25.43
N TYR A 76 -25.05 24.83 24.80
CA TYR A 76 -25.31 24.89 23.36
C TYR A 76 -26.69 25.48 23.06
N THR A 77 -26.75 26.40 22.10
CA THR A 77 -28.00 26.88 21.52
C THR A 77 -28.17 26.34 20.11
N TYR A 78 -29.40 25.98 19.75
CA TYR A 78 -29.73 25.41 18.45
C TYR A 78 -30.50 26.41 17.61
N ARG A 79 -30.27 26.39 16.30
CA ARG A 79 -31.03 27.21 15.35
C ARG A 79 -32.51 26.81 15.38
N GLU A 80 -33.39 27.79 15.50
CA GLU A 80 -34.84 27.59 15.61
C GLU A 80 -35.46 27.44 14.21
N ASP A 81 -35.54 26.21 13.71
CA ASP A 81 -36.02 25.92 12.35
C ASP A 81 -37.55 25.76 12.26
N GLN A 82 -38.26 25.63 13.40
CA GLN A 82 -39.69 25.37 13.39
C GLN A 82 -40.51 26.61 13.08
N SER A 83 -40.11 27.80 13.56
CA SER A 83 -40.83 29.05 13.26
C SER A 83 -40.82 29.41 11.78
N ILE A 84 -39.66 29.29 11.12
CA ILE A 84 -39.56 29.55 9.69
C ILE A 84 -40.37 28.54 8.88
N LYS A 85 -40.40 27.28 9.31
CA LYS A 85 -41.23 26.25 8.67
C LYS A 85 -42.72 26.56 8.84
N ALA A 86 -43.16 26.85 10.07
CA ALA A 86 -44.54 27.21 10.38
C ALA A 86 -45.00 28.47 9.61
N TYR A 87 -44.08 29.42 9.39
CA TYR A 87 -44.33 30.61 8.58
C TYR A 87 -44.68 30.26 7.13
N TYR A 88 -43.92 29.39 6.46
CA TYR A 88 -44.26 29.00 5.08
C TYR A 88 -45.39 27.95 5.00
N GLU A 89 -45.64 27.18 6.07
CA GLU A 89 -46.82 26.32 6.17
C GLU A 89 -48.12 27.13 6.22
N SER A 90 -48.12 28.32 6.85
CA SER A 90 -49.30 29.19 6.86
C SER A 90 -49.64 29.73 5.47
N TYR A 91 -48.64 30.00 4.61
CA TYR A 91 -48.83 30.48 3.23
C TYR A 91 -49.59 29.48 2.34
N ILE A 92 -49.50 28.18 2.64
CA ILE A 92 -50.18 27.13 1.89
C ILE A 92 -51.68 27.07 2.22
N GLN A 93 -52.11 27.67 3.33
CA GLN A 93 -53.51 27.68 3.77
C GLN A 93 -54.34 28.81 3.12
N TYR A 94 -53.70 29.71 2.36
CA TYR A 94 -54.38 30.80 1.65
C TYR A 94 -55.06 30.31 0.37
N TYR A 95 -56.12 31.02 -0.07
CA TYR A 95 -56.81 30.73 -1.34
C TYR A 95 -56.08 31.28 -2.58
N ASP A 96 -55.18 32.24 -2.40
CA ASP A 96 -54.43 32.86 -3.50
C ASP A 96 -53.33 31.94 -4.01
N SER A 97 -53.40 31.57 -5.29
CA SER A 97 -52.42 30.69 -5.94
C SER A 97 -50.99 31.20 -5.85
N VAL A 98 -50.76 32.52 -5.90
CA VAL A 98 -49.41 33.10 -5.83
C VAL A 98 -48.81 32.94 -4.43
N VAL A 99 -49.63 33.16 -3.39
CA VAL A 99 -49.21 32.98 -1.99
C VAL A 99 -48.93 31.50 -1.69
N THR A 100 -49.78 30.60 -2.19
CA THR A 100 -49.56 29.15 -2.02
C THR A 100 -48.32 28.66 -2.76
N ASP A 101 -47.99 29.25 -3.92
CA ASP A 101 -46.77 28.93 -4.67
C ASP A 101 -45.51 29.38 -3.90
N ILE A 102 -45.53 30.56 -3.29
CA ILE A 102 -44.44 31.03 -2.41
C ILE A 102 -44.29 30.11 -1.18
N GLY A 103 -45.40 29.70 -0.56
CA GLY A 103 -45.41 28.76 0.56
C GLY A 103 -44.77 27.41 0.21
N ASN A 104 -45.25 26.78 -0.87
CA ASN A 104 -44.71 25.50 -1.35
C ASN A 104 -43.24 25.63 -1.79
N TRP A 105 -42.88 26.67 -2.54
CA TRP A 105 -41.48 26.90 -2.95
C TRP A 105 -40.56 27.13 -1.75
N GLY A 106 -40.99 27.94 -0.77
CA GLY A 106 -40.24 28.22 0.45
C GLY A 106 -40.00 26.97 1.30
N LEU A 107 -41.04 26.14 1.49
CA LEU A 107 -40.89 24.83 2.15
C LEU A 107 -39.97 23.89 1.35
N GLY A 108 -40.02 23.93 0.02
CA GLY A 108 -39.08 23.19 -0.83
C GLY A 108 -37.62 23.57 -0.52
N ILE A 109 -37.31 24.86 -0.46
CA ILE A 109 -35.96 25.34 -0.13
C ILE A 109 -35.56 24.93 1.30
N ILE A 110 -36.43 25.15 2.28
CA ILE A 110 -36.19 24.79 3.69
C ILE A 110 -35.81 23.31 3.80
N ASN A 111 -36.60 22.41 3.22
CA ASN A 111 -36.32 20.98 3.24
C ASN A 111 -35.03 20.63 2.49
N SER A 112 -34.72 21.33 1.40
CA SER A 112 -33.45 21.16 0.67
C SER A 112 -32.24 21.54 1.55
N ARG A 113 -32.32 22.64 2.31
CA ARG A 113 -31.28 23.06 3.27
C ARG A 113 -31.13 22.10 4.45
N LEU A 114 -32.20 21.39 4.82
CA LEU A 114 -32.21 20.32 5.81
C LEU A 114 -31.73 18.95 5.26
N ASN A 115 -31.25 18.90 4.01
CA ASN A 115 -30.88 17.67 3.29
C ASN A 115 -32.02 16.67 3.07
N GLN A 116 -33.27 17.11 3.18
CA GLN A 116 -34.48 16.32 2.95
C GLN A 116 -34.97 16.50 1.51
N TYR A 117 -34.13 16.14 0.55
CA TYR A 117 -34.35 16.47 -0.88
C TYR A 117 -35.60 15.82 -1.48
N ALA A 118 -36.01 14.63 -1.00
CA ALA A 118 -37.23 13.98 -1.45
C ALA A 118 -38.47 14.81 -1.08
N ILE A 119 -38.56 15.25 0.18
CA ILE A 119 -39.63 16.11 0.69
C ILE A 119 -39.59 17.48 -0.01
N ALA A 120 -38.40 18.04 -0.21
CA ALA A 120 -38.23 19.28 -0.96
C ALA A 120 -38.83 19.18 -2.37
N ASN A 121 -38.57 18.09 -3.08
CA ASN A 121 -39.10 17.86 -4.43
C ASN A 121 -40.62 17.68 -4.45
N GLU A 122 -41.22 17.07 -3.41
CA GLU A 122 -42.68 17.00 -3.27
C GLU A 122 -43.30 18.39 -3.15
N TYR A 123 -42.72 19.28 -2.35
CA TYR A 123 -43.19 20.67 -2.24
C TYR A 123 -42.98 21.45 -3.53
N PHE A 124 -41.84 21.31 -4.21
CA PHE A 124 -41.63 21.95 -5.51
C PHE A 124 -42.65 21.50 -6.56
N ASN A 125 -43.05 20.22 -6.57
CA ASN A 125 -44.05 19.73 -7.52
C ASN A 125 -45.46 20.33 -7.30
N LYS A 126 -45.74 20.89 -6.11
CA LYS A 126 -47.01 21.56 -5.79
C LYS A 126 -47.06 23.02 -6.25
N VAL A 127 -45.93 23.59 -6.69
CA VAL A 127 -45.86 24.96 -7.21
C VAL A 127 -46.44 25.01 -8.63
N HIS A 128 -47.43 25.87 -8.86
CA HIS A 128 -48.12 26.04 -10.13
C HIS A 128 -47.28 26.87 -11.10
N ASN A 129 -46.78 28.02 -10.66
CA ASN A 129 -45.94 28.92 -11.44
C ASN A 129 -44.48 28.41 -11.51
N LYS A 130 -44.20 27.59 -12.52
CA LYS A 130 -42.85 27.05 -12.77
C LYS A 130 -41.86 28.05 -13.39
N SER A 131 -42.32 29.26 -13.72
CA SER A 131 -41.47 30.38 -14.14
C SER A 131 -41.07 31.31 -12.99
N LEU A 132 -41.45 30.97 -11.75
CA LEU A 132 -41.01 31.69 -10.56
C LEU A 132 -39.48 31.71 -10.49
N LYS A 133 -38.90 32.88 -10.21
CA LYS A 133 -37.45 33.06 -10.07
C LYS A 133 -36.91 32.11 -9.00
N TYR A 134 -35.77 31.47 -9.26
CA TYR A 134 -35.13 30.44 -8.43
C TYR A 134 -35.86 29.09 -8.35
N TYR A 135 -37.07 28.94 -8.89
CA TYR A 135 -37.80 27.68 -8.79
C TYR A 135 -37.06 26.54 -9.51
N ASN A 136 -36.65 26.73 -10.77
CA ASN A 136 -36.03 25.63 -11.51
C ASN A 136 -34.60 25.38 -11.05
N SER A 137 -33.89 26.39 -10.55
CA SER A 137 -32.57 26.21 -9.94
C SER A 137 -32.64 25.41 -8.63
N GLU A 138 -33.55 25.74 -7.72
CA GLU A 138 -33.69 25.05 -6.43
C GLU A 138 -34.26 23.64 -6.58
N ARG A 139 -35.27 23.47 -7.45
CA ARG A 139 -35.78 22.14 -7.81
C ARG A 139 -34.71 21.30 -8.51
N GLY A 140 -33.96 21.90 -9.44
CA GLY A 140 -32.85 21.23 -10.12
C GLY A 140 -31.78 20.75 -9.15
N LEU A 141 -31.47 21.55 -8.13
CA LEU A 141 -30.53 21.17 -7.07
C LEU A 141 -31.05 19.98 -6.25
N ALA A 142 -32.32 19.99 -5.84
CA ALA A 142 -32.92 18.87 -5.12
C ALA A 142 -32.90 17.57 -5.95
N LEU A 143 -33.26 17.64 -7.23
CA LEU A 143 -33.22 16.51 -8.17
C LEU A 143 -31.80 15.97 -8.36
N LEU A 144 -30.82 16.86 -8.50
CA LEU A 144 -29.40 16.49 -8.63
C LEU A 144 -28.91 15.70 -7.41
N LYS A 145 -29.32 16.13 -6.21
CA LYS A 145 -28.99 15.46 -4.94
C LYS A 145 -29.68 14.11 -4.77
N LEU A 146 -30.85 13.94 -5.38
CA LEU A 146 -31.57 12.65 -5.43
C LEU A 146 -31.02 11.68 -6.47
N GLY A 147 -30.10 12.11 -7.35
CA GLY A 147 -29.56 11.26 -8.42
C GLY A 147 -30.29 11.38 -9.76
N TYR A 148 -31.29 12.25 -9.87
CA TYR A 148 -32.09 12.47 -11.09
C TYR A 148 -31.41 13.49 -12.02
N GLY A 149 -30.24 13.12 -12.54
CA GLY A 149 -29.38 14.03 -13.31
C GLY A 149 -30.01 14.61 -14.58
N ASN A 150 -30.84 13.84 -15.29
CA ASN A 150 -31.50 14.32 -16.52
C ASN A 150 -32.58 15.35 -16.21
N GLU A 151 -33.40 15.09 -15.19
CA GLU A 151 -34.46 15.97 -14.72
C GLU A 151 -33.89 17.25 -14.09
N ALA A 152 -32.79 17.11 -13.36
CA ALA A 152 -32.01 18.24 -12.84
C ALA A 152 -31.49 19.12 -13.98
N ALA A 153 -30.85 18.52 -14.99
CA ALA A 153 -30.34 19.25 -16.16
C ALA A 153 -31.45 20.02 -16.87
N ASN A 154 -32.61 19.38 -17.09
CA ASN A 154 -33.77 20.03 -17.70
C ASN A 154 -34.28 21.22 -16.87
N SER A 155 -34.24 21.12 -15.52
CA SER A 155 -34.64 22.21 -14.64
C SER A 155 -33.65 23.38 -14.76
N PHE A 156 -32.34 23.14 -14.70
CA PHE A 156 -31.35 24.20 -14.86
C PHE A 156 -31.39 24.86 -16.24
N LYS A 157 -31.63 24.09 -17.33
CA LYS A 157 -31.82 24.68 -18.66
C LYS A 157 -32.99 25.66 -18.69
N LYS A 158 -34.14 25.28 -18.11
CA LYS A 158 -35.31 26.17 -18.02
C LYS A 158 -35.01 27.46 -17.25
N GLU A 159 -34.24 27.38 -16.18
CA GLU A 159 -33.83 28.59 -15.44
C GLU A 159 -32.97 29.53 -16.32
N ILE A 160 -32.03 28.96 -17.08
CA ILE A 160 -31.18 29.71 -18.01
C ILE A 160 -32.02 30.33 -19.15
N ASP A 161 -32.98 29.58 -19.69
CA ASP A 161 -33.89 30.05 -20.75
C ASP A 161 -34.79 31.21 -20.27
N LEU A 162 -35.10 31.26 -18.96
CA LEU A 162 -35.79 32.38 -18.30
C LEU A 162 -34.90 33.61 -18.09
N GLY A 163 -33.63 33.57 -18.53
CA GLY A 163 -32.70 34.70 -18.52
C GLY A 163 -31.73 34.73 -17.34
N GLU A 164 -31.67 33.67 -16.52
CA GLU A 164 -30.72 33.58 -15.41
C GLU A 164 -29.27 33.49 -15.92
N LYS A 165 -28.39 34.28 -15.31
CA LYS A 165 -26.96 34.38 -15.67
C LYS A 165 -26.04 33.99 -14.53
N ASP A 166 -26.58 33.56 -13.39
CA ASP A 166 -25.79 33.11 -12.25
C ASP A 166 -24.89 31.90 -12.62
N GLU A 167 -23.59 32.08 -12.39
CA GLU A 167 -22.55 31.06 -12.57
C GLU A 167 -22.88 29.76 -11.81
N VAL A 168 -23.57 29.85 -10.66
CA VAL A 168 -23.97 28.69 -9.84
C VAL A 168 -24.91 27.77 -10.62
N VAL A 169 -25.83 28.31 -11.40
CA VAL A 169 -26.79 27.52 -12.20
C VAL A 169 -26.05 26.75 -13.30
N PHE A 170 -25.11 27.39 -14.00
CA PHE A 170 -24.27 26.72 -15.00
C PHE A 170 -23.37 25.63 -14.39
N LYS A 171 -22.79 25.88 -13.21
CA LYS A 171 -22.02 24.87 -12.45
C LYS A 171 -22.87 23.68 -12.01
N ASN A 172 -24.12 23.90 -11.64
CA ASN A 172 -25.02 22.80 -11.28
C ASN A 172 -25.54 22.05 -12.51
N LEU A 173 -25.75 22.75 -13.64
CA LEU A 173 -26.05 22.12 -14.92
C LEU A 173 -24.90 21.20 -15.38
N SER A 174 -23.64 21.63 -15.25
CA SER A 174 -22.50 20.79 -15.61
C SER A 174 -22.41 19.52 -14.75
N LYS A 175 -22.69 19.63 -13.44
CA LYS A 175 -22.81 18.47 -12.53
C LYS A 175 -23.97 17.55 -12.93
N ALA A 176 -25.10 18.10 -13.36
CA ALA A 176 -26.25 17.34 -13.80
C ALA A 176 -25.96 16.52 -15.06
N TYR A 177 -25.34 17.15 -16.08
CA TYR A 177 -24.88 16.42 -17.27
C TYR A 177 -23.82 15.36 -16.94
N TYR A 178 -22.91 15.66 -16.02
CA TYR A 178 -21.90 14.70 -15.59
C TYR A 178 -22.54 13.48 -14.89
N GLN A 179 -23.47 13.70 -13.96
CA GLN A 179 -24.18 12.63 -13.26
C GLN A 179 -25.00 11.76 -14.23
N SER A 180 -25.66 12.36 -15.22
CA SER A 180 -26.39 11.63 -16.25
C SER A 180 -25.52 11.09 -17.39
N ARG A 181 -24.19 11.28 -17.32
CA ARG A 181 -23.21 10.86 -18.33
C ARG A 181 -23.47 11.45 -19.73
N ASN A 182 -24.15 12.59 -19.82
CA ASN A 182 -24.36 13.33 -21.06
C ASN A 182 -23.14 14.22 -21.38
N PHE A 183 -22.03 13.58 -21.75
CA PHE A 183 -20.77 14.27 -22.08
C PHE A 183 -20.86 15.15 -23.34
N SER A 184 -21.81 14.89 -24.25
CA SER A 184 -22.00 15.71 -25.45
C SER A 184 -22.46 17.12 -25.09
N ASP A 185 -23.54 17.24 -24.32
CA ASP A 185 -24.05 18.55 -23.93
C ASP A 185 -23.15 19.23 -22.89
N LEU A 186 -22.46 18.46 -22.05
CA LEU A 186 -21.42 18.98 -21.17
C LEU A 186 -20.26 19.62 -21.95
N ASN A 187 -19.84 19.00 -23.06
CA ASN A 187 -18.80 19.56 -23.93
C ASN A 187 -19.23 20.89 -24.55
N LYS A 188 -20.48 20.96 -25.03
CA LYS A 188 -21.06 22.21 -25.56
C LYS A 188 -21.11 23.29 -24.48
N LEU A 189 -21.55 22.94 -23.28
CA LEU A 189 -21.63 23.86 -22.15
C LEU A 189 -20.27 24.43 -21.76
N ILE A 190 -19.23 23.60 -21.68
CA ILE A 190 -17.92 24.04 -21.17
C ILE A 190 -17.11 24.78 -22.25
N TYR A 191 -17.05 24.24 -23.48
CA TYR A 191 -16.13 24.76 -24.49
C TYR A 191 -16.79 25.67 -25.54
N GLN A 192 -18.10 25.55 -25.77
CA GLN A 192 -18.78 26.30 -26.84
C GLN A 192 -19.57 27.51 -26.33
N SER A 193 -19.95 27.53 -25.05
CA SER A 193 -20.73 28.62 -24.45
C SER A 193 -19.96 29.95 -24.32
N LYS A 194 -18.62 29.94 -24.48
CA LYS A 194 -17.71 31.09 -24.27
C LYS A 194 -17.87 31.76 -22.88
N LEU A 195 -18.42 31.04 -21.90
CA LEU A 195 -18.60 31.53 -20.54
C LEU A 195 -17.26 31.55 -19.78
N SER A 196 -16.96 32.66 -19.11
CA SER A 196 -15.76 32.81 -18.27
C SER A 196 -15.98 32.22 -16.87
N ILE A 197 -16.30 30.93 -16.81
CA ILE A 197 -16.63 30.20 -15.57
C ILE A 197 -15.46 29.28 -15.18
N LYS A 198 -15.09 29.26 -13.90
CA LYS A 198 -14.15 28.27 -13.39
C LYS A 198 -14.87 26.94 -13.14
N TRP A 199 -14.68 26.00 -14.03
CA TRP A 199 -15.29 24.66 -13.96
C TRP A 199 -14.58 23.74 -12.96
N ASP A 200 -15.27 22.66 -12.58
CA ASP A 200 -14.72 21.61 -11.72
C ASP A 200 -13.66 20.80 -12.48
N ASP A 201 -12.44 20.78 -11.94
CA ASP A 201 -11.29 20.13 -12.55
C ASP A 201 -11.50 18.63 -12.82
N LYS A 202 -12.22 17.93 -11.95
CA LYS A 202 -12.54 16.51 -12.15
C LYS A 202 -13.48 16.33 -13.33
N ILE A 203 -14.51 17.17 -13.42
CA ILE A 203 -15.49 17.11 -14.53
C ILE A 203 -14.79 17.40 -15.86
N ILE A 204 -13.93 18.43 -15.91
CA ILE A 204 -13.15 18.75 -17.12
C ILE A 204 -12.26 17.58 -17.53
N ASN A 205 -11.53 17.01 -16.58
CA ASN A 205 -10.60 15.92 -16.88
C ASN A 205 -11.34 14.67 -17.40
N ASP A 206 -12.44 14.30 -16.77
CA ASP A 206 -13.28 13.18 -17.20
C ASP A 206 -13.96 13.46 -18.56
N LEU A 207 -14.37 14.71 -18.80
CA LEU A 207 -14.90 15.14 -20.09
C LEU A 207 -13.85 14.96 -21.19
N ASN A 208 -12.63 15.45 -20.99
CA ASN A 208 -11.53 15.34 -21.95
C ASN A 208 -11.22 13.87 -22.28
N PHE A 209 -11.23 12.99 -21.27
CA PHE A 209 -11.08 11.56 -21.50
C PHE A 209 -12.22 10.97 -22.34
N MET A 210 -13.46 11.39 -22.07
CA MET A 210 -14.64 10.85 -22.74
C MET A 210 -14.82 11.38 -24.18
N THR A 211 -14.39 12.62 -24.45
CA THR A 211 -14.46 13.26 -25.77
C THR A 211 -13.22 12.98 -26.64
N GLY A 212 -12.19 12.34 -26.10
CA GLY A 212 -10.97 12.00 -26.82
C GLY A 212 -9.91 13.10 -26.87
N ASN A 213 -10.07 14.16 -26.08
CA ASN A 213 -9.05 15.21 -25.91
C ASN A 213 -7.93 14.74 -24.95
N TYR A 214 -7.12 13.78 -25.42
CA TYR A 214 -6.13 13.11 -24.57
C TYR A 214 -4.96 14.00 -24.17
N SER A 215 -4.59 15.02 -24.95
CA SER A 215 -3.52 15.95 -24.58
C SER A 215 -3.86 16.71 -23.31
N ASP A 216 -5.05 17.32 -23.27
CA ASP A 216 -5.48 18.12 -22.12
C ASP A 216 -5.79 17.22 -20.92
N TYR A 217 -6.33 16.02 -21.17
CA TYR A 217 -6.50 15.00 -20.14
C TYR A 217 -5.16 14.62 -19.48
N LEU A 218 -4.13 14.27 -20.26
CA LEU A 218 -2.84 13.85 -19.71
C LEU A 218 -2.14 15.01 -18.97
N LEU A 219 -2.16 16.21 -19.53
CA LEU A 219 -1.60 17.40 -18.89
C LEU A 219 -2.25 17.66 -17.53
N LYS A 220 -3.59 17.62 -17.46
CA LYS A 220 -4.31 17.86 -16.22
C LYS A 220 -4.14 16.70 -15.23
N ARG A 221 -4.18 15.45 -15.70
CA ARG A 221 -4.06 14.25 -14.85
C ARG A 221 -2.69 14.12 -14.21
N PHE A 222 -1.63 14.54 -14.90
CA PHE A 222 -0.26 14.51 -14.37
C PHE A 222 0.17 15.82 -13.71
N SER A 223 -0.70 16.82 -13.64
CA SER A 223 -0.50 18.03 -12.83
C SER A 223 -0.74 17.72 -11.34
N ILE A 224 0.21 17.05 -10.71
CA ILE A 224 0.13 16.63 -9.31
C ILE A 224 0.93 17.59 -8.43
N THR A 225 0.29 18.08 -7.37
CA THR A 225 0.95 18.86 -6.34
C THR A 225 1.62 17.94 -5.33
N ILE A 226 2.95 17.93 -5.31
CA ILE A 226 3.75 17.14 -4.36
C ILE A 226 4.20 18.05 -3.23
N SER A 227 3.91 17.68 -1.98
CA SER A 227 4.44 18.39 -0.82
C SER A 227 5.86 17.91 -0.47
N LEU A 228 6.70 18.80 0.04
CA LEU A 228 8.06 18.45 0.46
C LEU A 228 8.09 17.35 1.55
N PRO A 229 7.24 17.40 2.61
CA PRO A 229 7.10 16.30 3.57
C PRO A 229 6.79 14.93 2.91
N SER A 230 5.86 14.92 1.95
CA SER A 230 5.47 13.71 1.21
C SER A 230 6.64 13.12 0.44
N LEU A 231 7.41 13.98 -0.23
CA LEU A 231 8.60 13.59 -0.98
C LEU A 231 9.66 12.98 -0.06
N ILE A 232 9.99 13.66 1.05
CA ILE A 232 10.99 13.20 2.02
C ILE A 232 10.62 11.82 2.58
N ALA A 233 9.39 11.66 3.06
CA ALA A 233 8.92 10.41 3.65
C ALA A 233 8.92 9.25 2.62
N SER A 234 8.38 9.49 1.42
CA SER A 234 8.27 8.45 0.38
C SER A 234 9.63 7.98 -0.11
N VAL A 235 10.55 8.93 -0.36
CA VAL A 235 11.91 8.61 -0.81
C VAL A 235 12.70 7.89 0.28
N LEU A 236 12.56 8.30 1.55
CA LEU A 236 13.21 7.61 2.67
C LEU A 236 12.77 6.14 2.75
N ILE A 237 11.46 5.89 2.70
CA ILE A 237 10.91 4.52 2.73
C ILE A 237 11.48 3.70 1.57
N GLY A 238 11.47 4.24 0.35
CA GLY A 238 12.01 3.56 -0.83
C GLY A 238 13.49 3.21 -0.70
N ILE A 239 14.31 4.16 -0.20
CA ILE A 239 15.74 3.96 0.03
C ILE A 239 16.00 2.86 1.07
N VAL A 240 15.25 2.87 2.19
CA VAL A 240 15.40 1.87 3.25
C VAL A 240 15.20 0.45 2.71
N TRP A 241 14.13 0.24 1.93
CA TRP A 241 13.84 -1.07 1.37
C TRP A 241 14.77 -1.48 0.23
N LEU A 242 15.21 -0.54 -0.63
CA LEU A 242 16.18 -0.84 -1.70
C LEU A 242 17.52 -1.28 -1.13
N ILE A 243 18.04 -0.56 -0.14
CA ILE A 243 19.30 -0.95 0.50
C ILE A 243 19.13 -2.29 1.22
N PHE A 244 17.99 -2.54 1.88
CA PHE A 244 17.70 -3.85 2.46
C PHE A 244 17.83 -4.97 1.42
N LEU A 245 17.22 -4.83 0.23
CA LEU A 245 17.34 -5.81 -0.86
C LEU A 245 18.80 -6.02 -1.29
N PHE A 246 19.60 -4.95 -1.39
CA PHE A 246 21.01 -5.04 -1.77
C PHE A 246 21.91 -5.65 -0.71
N LEU A 247 21.49 -5.65 0.56
CA LEU A 247 22.23 -6.28 1.65
C LEU A 247 21.96 -7.79 1.77
N ILE A 248 20.86 -8.29 1.20
CA ILE A 248 20.51 -9.73 1.23
C ILE A 248 21.59 -10.58 0.57
N ILE A 249 22.15 -10.13 -0.56
CA ILE A 249 23.23 -10.82 -1.27
C ILE A 249 24.39 -9.88 -1.59
N ARG A 250 25.63 -10.41 -1.65
CA ARG A 250 26.76 -9.66 -2.22
C ARG A 250 26.53 -9.44 -3.72
N ILE A 251 25.92 -8.32 -4.06
CA ILE A 251 25.59 -7.92 -5.42
C ILE A 251 26.71 -7.06 -6.04
N LYS A 252 27.00 -7.26 -7.33
CA LYS A 252 27.96 -6.42 -8.07
C LYS A 252 27.30 -5.11 -8.49
N LEU A 253 28.09 -4.05 -8.66
CA LEU A 253 27.61 -2.71 -9.01
C LEU A 253 26.66 -2.72 -10.24
N ASN A 254 27.00 -3.45 -11.31
CA ASN A 254 26.14 -3.52 -12.50
C ASN A 254 24.71 -3.99 -12.19
N HIS A 255 24.55 -4.97 -11.31
CA HIS A 255 23.22 -5.44 -10.93
C HIS A 255 22.50 -4.45 -10.00
N ILE A 256 23.23 -3.69 -9.16
CA ILE A 256 22.64 -2.57 -8.40
C ILE A 256 22.09 -1.51 -9.36
N LEU A 257 22.88 -1.12 -10.37
CA LEU A 257 22.47 -0.12 -11.35
C LEU A 257 21.23 -0.56 -12.13
N ILE A 258 21.14 -1.84 -12.53
CA ILE A 258 19.94 -2.39 -13.17
C ILE A 258 18.74 -2.31 -12.24
N ALA A 259 18.89 -2.66 -10.96
CA ALA A 259 17.80 -2.57 -10.00
C ALA A 259 17.34 -1.12 -9.77
N LEU A 260 18.27 -0.16 -9.66
CA LEU A 260 17.96 1.27 -9.56
C LEU A 260 17.24 1.78 -10.81
N LEU A 261 17.69 1.39 -12.00
CA LEU A 261 17.02 1.73 -13.26
C LEU A 261 15.60 1.13 -13.32
N THR A 262 15.44 -0.12 -12.88
CA THR A 262 14.12 -0.79 -12.80
C THR A 262 13.18 -0.01 -11.88
N CYS A 263 13.68 0.42 -10.72
CA CYS A 263 12.92 1.23 -9.77
C CYS A 263 12.49 2.57 -10.38
N LEU A 264 13.41 3.28 -11.06
CA LEU A 264 13.12 4.56 -11.71
C LEU A 264 12.10 4.42 -12.85
N ILE A 265 12.26 3.39 -13.70
CA ILE A 265 11.26 3.09 -14.73
C ILE A 265 9.91 2.79 -14.09
N SER A 266 9.88 2.05 -12.97
CA SER A 266 8.64 1.74 -12.27
C SER A 266 7.94 2.97 -11.69
N MET A 267 8.68 3.96 -11.21
CA MET A 267 8.11 5.24 -10.78
C MET A 267 7.38 5.90 -11.95
N VAL A 268 7.99 5.94 -13.13
CA VAL A 268 7.38 6.54 -14.33
C VAL A 268 6.19 5.71 -14.83
N THR A 269 6.29 4.38 -14.87
CA THR A 269 5.19 3.54 -15.37
C THR A 269 3.99 3.52 -14.43
N SER A 270 4.16 3.77 -13.13
CA SER A 270 3.03 3.79 -12.17
C SER A 270 1.92 4.76 -12.55
N PHE A 271 2.25 5.84 -13.26
CA PHE A 271 1.28 6.81 -13.77
C PHE A 271 0.30 6.22 -14.81
N LEU A 272 0.63 5.08 -15.44
CA LEU A 272 -0.28 4.36 -16.32
C LEU A 272 -1.51 3.84 -15.58
N CYS A 273 -1.41 3.57 -14.28
CA CYS A 273 -2.55 3.14 -13.45
C CYS A 273 -3.69 4.16 -13.52
N PHE A 274 -3.41 5.46 -13.55
CA PHE A 274 -4.44 6.50 -13.64
C PHE A 274 -5.30 6.40 -14.88
N ILE A 275 -4.67 6.13 -16.03
CA ILE A 275 -5.36 5.98 -17.31
C ILE A 275 -6.26 4.75 -17.24
N LEU A 276 -5.75 3.65 -16.68
CA LEU A 276 -6.49 2.39 -16.56
C LEU A 276 -7.64 2.49 -15.54
N TYR A 277 -7.46 3.16 -14.40
CA TYR A 277 -8.54 3.43 -13.45
C TYR A 277 -9.64 4.30 -14.07
N ASP A 278 -9.26 5.36 -14.79
CA ASP A 278 -10.22 6.23 -15.45
C ASP A 278 -10.94 5.48 -16.58
N PHE A 279 -10.27 4.56 -17.30
CA PHE A 279 -10.93 3.66 -18.25
C PHE A 279 -11.96 2.75 -17.56
N TYR A 280 -11.60 2.09 -16.46
CA TYR A 280 -12.51 1.23 -15.69
C TYR A 280 -13.72 2.01 -15.16
N ARG A 281 -13.50 3.20 -14.59
CA ARG A 281 -14.56 4.08 -14.07
C ARG A 281 -15.44 4.64 -15.18
N LEU A 282 -14.83 5.25 -16.20
CA LEU A 282 -15.52 6.06 -17.20
C LEU A 282 -15.99 5.28 -18.42
N LYS A 283 -15.41 4.13 -18.77
CA LYS A 283 -15.90 3.30 -19.88
C LYS A 283 -16.68 2.08 -19.40
N LEU A 284 -16.18 1.38 -18.39
CA LEU A 284 -16.82 0.16 -17.89
C LEU A 284 -17.85 0.43 -16.77
N GLY A 285 -17.81 1.61 -16.15
CA GLY A 285 -18.67 1.92 -15.00
C GLY A 285 -18.32 1.11 -13.76
N PHE A 286 -17.12 0.52 -13.71
CA PHE A 286 -16.71 -0.34 -12.62
C PHE A 286 -16.19 0.50 -11.46
N THR A 287 -16.98 0.60 -10.39
CA THR A 287 -16.69 1.39 -9.20
C THR A 287 -17.14 0.67 -7.94
N LEU A 288 -16.69 1.15 -6.78
CA LEU A 288 -17.26 0.76 -5.50
C LEU A 288 -18.76 1.10 -5.44
N THR A 289 -19.55 0.19 -4.89
CA THR A 289 -21.00 0.34 -4.71
C THR A 289 -21.42 0.14 -3.25
N GLY A 290 -20.51 -0.33 -2.38
CA GLY A 290 -20.79 -0.69 -0.99
C GLY A 290 -21.23 -2.15 -0.81
N GLY A 291 -21.54 -2.84 -1.91
CA GLY A 291 -21.86 -4.26 -1.89
C GLY A 291 -20.61 -5.13 -1.78
N ILE A 292 -20.63 -6.12 -0.89
CA ILE A 292 -19.49 -7.01 -0.58
C ILE A 292 -18.88 -7.63 -1.85
N VAL A 293 -19.70 -8.23 -2.71
CA VAL A 293 -19.21 -8.93 -3.93
C VAL A 293 -18.63 -7.96 -4.96
N ASN A 294 -19.34 -6.86 -5.24
CA ASN A 294 -18.87 -5.87 -6.20
C ASN A 294 -17.58 -5.22 -5.73
N ASP A 295 -17.51 -4.83 -4.46
CA ASP A 295 -16.34 -4.15 -3.92
C ASP A 295 -15.13 -5.08 -3.85
N PHE A 296 -15.33 -6.37 -3.54
CA PHE A 296 -14.26 -7.38 -3.64
C PHE A 296 -13.74 -7.51 -5.07
N LEU A 297 -14.64 -7.67 -6.05
CA LEU A 297 -14.25 -7.74 -7.46
C LEU A 297 -13.57 -6.45 -7.91
N TYR A 298 -14.00 -5.28 -7.43
CA TYR A 298 -13.39 -4.00 -7.75
C TYR A 298 -11.97 -3.90 -7.17
N CYS A 299 -11.76 -4.31 -5.92
CA CYS A 299 -10.43 -4.33 -5.32
C CYS A 299 -9.51 -5.34 -6.03
N PHE A 300 -10.02 -6.51 -6.41
CA PHE A 300 -9.24 -7.53 -7.11
C PHE A 300 -8.94 -7.15 -8.58
N LEU A 301 -9.98 -6.93 -9.39
CA LEU A 301 -9.85 -6.75 -10.85
C LEU A 301 -9.71 -5.28 -11.25
N GLY A 302 -10.31 -4.37 -10.50
CA GLY A 302 -10.30 -2.92 -10.79
C GLY A 302 -9.13 -2.15 -10.18
N ILE A 303 -8.49 -2.69 -9.14
CA ILE A 303 -7.30 -2.10 -8.52
C ILE A 303 -6.12 -3.07 -8.62
N GLY A 304 -6.15 -4.20 -7.90
CA GLY A 304 -5.04 -5.13 -7.80
C GLY A 304 -4.51 -5.61 -9.15
N LEU A 305 -5.39 -6.02 -10.07
CA LEU A 305 -4.98 -6.47 -11.40
C LEU A 305 -4.28 -5.38 -12.21
N ILE A 306 -4.84 -4.16 -12.20
CA ILE A 306 -4.26 -3.01 -12.91
C ILE A 306 -2.87 -2.70 -12.36
N GLU A 307 -2.75 -2.63 -11.04
CA GLU A 307 -1.51 -2.30 -10.37
C GLU A 307 -0.44 -3.34 -10.59
N GLU A 308 -0.74 -4.64 -10.41
CA GLU A 308 0.24 -5.70 -10.59
C GLU A 308 0.70 -5.83 -12.05
N ILE A 309 -0.18 -5.59 -13.03
CA ILE A 309 0.20 -5.51 -14.45
C ILE A 309 1.18 -4.36 -14.67
N VAL A 310 0.85 -3.16 -14.19
CA VAL A 310 1.72 -1.99 -14.40
C VAL A 310 3.06 -2.14 -13.68
N LYS A 311 3.04 -2.68 -12.47
CA LYS A 311 4.20 -2.87 -11.59
C LYS A 311 5.20 -3.90 -12.10
N ILE A 312 4.74 -4.93 -12.84
CA ILE A 312 5.64 -5.95 -13.39
C ILE A 312 6.30 -5.52 -14.72
N ILE A 313 5.76 -4.52 -15.43
CA ILE A 313 6.30 -4.06 -16.75
C ILE A 313 7.80 -3.74 -16.70
N PRO A 314 8.33 -2.95 -15.75
CA PRO A 314 9.75 -2.64 -15.70
C PRO A 314 10.63 -3.89 -15.51
N PHE A 315 10.19 -4.82 -14.67
CA PHE A 315 10.85 -6.11 -14.51
C PHE A 315 10.85 -6.91 -15.81
N LEU A 316 9.70 -7.03 -16.49
CA LEU A 316 9.60 -7.78 -17.76
C LEU A 316 10.48 -7.16 -18.86
N PHE A 317 10.52 -5.83 -18.92
CA PHE A 317 11.41 -5.11 -19.83
C PHE A 317 12.86 -5.51 -19.58
N ILE A 318 13.34 -5.43 -18.33
CA ILE A 318 14.70 -5.86 -17.99
C ILE A 318 14.90 -7.35 -18.26
N TYR A 319 13.95 -8.20 -17.87
CA TYR A 319 14.00 -9.65 -18.02
C TYR A 319 14.21 -10.08 -19.47
N ALA A 320 13.60 -9.37 -20.43
CA ALA A 320 13.79 -9.62 -21.86
C ALA A 320 15.25 -9.43 -22.33
N PHE A 321 16.04 -8.62 -21.63
CA PHE A 321 17.45 -8.36 -21.95
C PHE A 321 18.44 -9.05 -20.99
N LEU A 322 17.96 -9.83 -20.02
CA LEU A 322 18.82 -10.55 -19.09
C LEU A 322 19.52 -11.74 -19.77
N SER A 323 20.78 -11.96 -19.39
CA SER A 323 21.50 -13.17 -19.78
C SER A 323 20.87 -14.41 -19.14
N GLN A 324 20.86 -15.54 -19.87
CA GLN A 324 20.51 -16.87 -19.33
C GLN A 324 21.36 -17.28 -18.11
N LYS A 325 22.52 -16.64 -17.89
CA LYS A 325 23.40 -16.88 -16.74
C LYS A 325 23.04 -16.04 -15.50
N THR A 326 21.92 -15.31 -15.53
CA THR A 326 21.49 -14.47 -14.39
C THR A 326 21.10 -15.36 -13.21
N LYS A 327 21.69 -15.08 -12.04
CA LYS A 327 21.37 -15.82 -10.81
C LYS A 327 19.90 -15.58 -10.42
N PRO A 328 19.16 -16.60 -9.98
CA PRO A 328 17.76 -16.48 -9.59
C PRO A 328 17.45 -15.32 -8.64
N ILE A 329 18.28 -15.09 -7.63
CA ILE A 329 18.10 -14.01 -6.66
C ILE A 329 18.08 -12.62 -7.30
N HIS A 330 18.80 -12.42 -8.41
CA HIS A 330 18.78 -11.12 -9.10
C HIS A 330 17.41 -10.83 -9.69
N LEU A 331 16.65 -11.86 -10.12
CA LEU A 331 15.28 -11.68 -10.60
C LEU A 331 14.38 -11.09 -9.50
N PHE A 332 14.48 -11.62 -8.28
CA PHE A 332 13.75 -11.11 -7.12
C PHE A 332 14.18 -9.70 -6.72
N ILE A 333 15.47 -9.36 -6.86
CA ILE A 333 15.96 -8.00 -6.60
C ILE A 333 15.39 -7.01 -7.62
N TYR A 334 15.32 -7.37 -8.90
CA TYR A 334 14.73 -6.51 -9.93
C TYR A 334 13.21 -6.37 -9.76
N ALA A 335 12.52 -7.46 -9.46
CA ALA A 335 11.09 -7.46 -9.17
C ALA A 335 10.78 -6.60 -7.93
N GLY A 336 11.54 -6.78 -6.85
CA GLY A 336 11.42 -5.98 -5.63
C GLY A 336 11.75 -4.51 -5.87
N ALA A 337 12.75 -4.20 -6.69
CA ALA A 337 13.05 -2.82 -7.07
C ALA A 337 11.93 -2.18 -7.89
N SER A 338 11.28 -2.94 -8.79
CA SER A 338 10.07 -2.52 -9.50
C SER A 338 8.95 -2.18 -8.51
N ALA A 339 8.63 -3.12 -7.62
CA ALA A 339 7.61 -2.93 -6.58
C ALA A 339 7.89 -1.72 -5.67
N ILE A 340 9.13 -1.51 -5.25
CA ILE A 340 9.51 -0.35 -4.42
C ILE A 340 9.37 0.97 -5.20
N GLY A 341 9.74 0.99 -6.48
CA GLY A 341 9.56 2.18 -7.32
C GLY A 341 8.08 2.56 -7.47
N PHE A 342 7.22 1.57 -7.72
CA PHE A 342 5.76 1.76 -7.73
C PHE A 342 5.25 2.29 -6.38
N ALA A 343 5.59 1.60 -5.28
CA ALA A 343 5.14 1.96 -3.94
C ALA A 343 5.64 3.34 -3.49
N THR A 344 6.80 3.79 -3.99
CA THR A 344 7.32 5.14 -3.70
C THR A 344 6.43 6.21 -4.31
N VAL A 345 5.96 6.04 -5.55
CA VAL A 345 5.02 6.99 -6.18
C VAL A 345 3.66 6.91 -5.50
N GLU A 346 3.20 5.71 -5.16
CA GLU A 346 1.93 5.56 -4.45
C GLU A 346 1.98 6.27 -3.08
N ASN A 347 3.03 6.02 -2.28
CA ASN A 347 3.25 6.73 -1.01
C ASN A 347 3.26 8.26 -1.19
N LEU A 348 3.88 8.74 -2.27
CA LEU A 348 3.94 10.18 -2.59
C LEU A 348 2.55 10.79 -2.77
N LEU A 349 1.62 10.02 -3.35
CA LEU A 349 0.24 10.42 -3.62
C LEU A 349 -0.66 10.29 -2.37
N TYR A 350 -0.37 9.32 -1.50
CA TYR A 350 -1.11 9.09 -0.26
C TYR A 350 -0.74 10.08 0.84
N PHE A 351 0.53 10.48 0.95
CA PHE A 351 0.96 11.43 1.96
C PHE A 351 0.50 12.83 1.54
N LYS A 352 -0.67 13.24 2.03
CA LYS A 352 -1.10 14.65 1.98
C LYS A 352 -0.68 15.34 3.28
N THR A 353 -0.56 16.66 3.27
CA THR A 353 -0.08 17.45 4.41
C THR A 353 -0.87 17.18 5.70
N ASP A 354 -2.17 16.89 5.56
CA ASP A 354 -3.13 16.55 6.62
C ASP A 354 -3.17 15.04 6.98
N GLN A 355 -2.48 14.18 6.22
CA GLN A 355 -2.53 12.71 6.31
C GLN A 355 -1.15 12.08 6.48
N LEU A 356 -0.26 12.70 7.26
CA LEU A 356 1.08 12.15 7.52
C LEU A 356 1.12 11.05 8.59
N ASN A 357 0.00 10.78 9.25
CA ASN A 357 -0.15 9.78 10.32
C ASN A 357 -0.17 8.31 9.83
N ILE A 358 0.03 8.09 8.53
CA ILE A 358 0.07 6.76 7.91
C ILE A 358 1.47 6.39 7.38
N ILE A 359 2.49 7.22 7.64
CA ILE A 359 3.83 7.00 7.11
C ILE A 359 4.40 5.67 7.63
N HIS A 360 4.28 5.39 8.93
CA HIS A 360 4.72 4.11 9.51
C HIS A 360 3.98 2.92 8.91
N SER A 361 2.64 2.98 8.77
CA SER A 361 1.88 1.84 8.26
C SER A 361 2.28 1.54 6.81
N ARG A 362 2.41 2.57 5.97
CA ARG A 362 2.87 2.37 4.60
C ARG A 362 4.32 1.88 4.53
N GLY A 363 5.20 2.45 5.35
CA GLY A 363 6.63 2.14 5.37
C GLY A 363 6.98 0.76 5.94
N LEU A 364 6.29 0.30 6.98
CA LEU A 364 6.55 -0.99 7.63
C LEU A 364 5.77 -2.14 6.96
N MET A 365 4.58 -1.88 6.42
CA MET A 365 3.65 -2.93 5.98
C MET A 365 3.42 -2.93 4.47
N VAL A 366 3.02 -1.79 3.92
CA VAL A 366 2.50 -1.73 2.54
C VAL A 366 3.61 -1.94 1.51
N VAL A 367 4.77 -1.29 1.66
CA VAL A 367 5.88 -1.45 0.71
C VAL A 367 6.35 -2.90 0.60
N ILE A 368 6.48 -3.60 1.74
CA ILE A 368 6.89 -4.99 1.72
C ILE A 368 5.79 -5.92 1.17
N SER A 369 4.51 -5.56 1.34
CA SER A 369 3.40 -6.25 0.67
C SER A 369 3.52 -6.18 -0.85
N HIS A 370 3.78 -5.00 -1.41
CA HIS A 370 3.99 -4.88 -2.87
C HIS A 370 5.19 -5.70 -3.35
N VAL A 371 6.28 -5.71 -2.59
CA VAL A 371 7.45 -6.54 -2.91
C VAL A 371 7.07 -8.03 -2.90
N PHE A 372 6.24 -8.46 -1.95
CA PHE A 372 5.71 -9.81 -1.93
C PHE A 372 4.82 -10.11 -3.14
N ASP A 373 3.83 -9.27 -3.43
CA ASP A 373 2.87 -9.48 -4.53
C ASP A 373 3.59 -9.64 -5.87
N THR A 374 4.52 -8.73 -6.18
CA THR A 374 5.34 -8.84 -7.39
C THR A 374 6.28 -10.05 -7.37
N SER A 375 6.74 -10.47 -6.18
CA SER A 375 7.56 -11.69 -6.04
C SER A 375 6.78 -12.97 -6.30
N ILE A 376 5.45 -13.00 -6.12
CA ILE A 376 4.60 -14.16 -6.52
C ILE A 376 4.77 -14.41 -8.03
N ILE A 377 4.67 -13.35 -8.83
CA ILE A 377 4.76 -13.42 -10.29
C ILE A 377 6.12 -14.01 -10.69
N VAL A 378 7.19 -13.47 -10.13
CA VAL A 378 8.56 -13.90 -10.45
C VAL A 378 8.87 -15.29 -9.93
N TYR A 379 8.32 -15.68 -8.77
CA TYR A 379 8.51 -17.02 -8.23
C TYR A 379 7.88 -18.11 -9.10
N LEU A 380 6.71 -17.88 -9.70
CA LEU A 380 6.11 -18.85 -10.64
C LEU A 380 6.93 -18.99 -11.92
N ILE A 381 7.39 -17.88 -12.51
CA ILE A 381 8.29 -17.90 -13.69
C ILE A 381 9.60 -18.64 -13.36
N PHE A 382 10.15 -18.37 -12.18
CA PHE A 382 11.35 -19.03 -11.67
C PHE A 382 11.15 -20.55 -11.50
N LEU A 383 10.08 -20.97 -10.83
CA LEU A 383 9.79 -22.39 -10.62
C LEU A 383 9.53 -23.14 -11.94
N SER A 384 8.85 -22.51 -12.89
CA SER A 384 8.55 -23.13 -14.18
C SER A 384 9.84 -23.39 -14.98
N ASN A 385 10.78 -22.44 -14.94
CA ASN A 385 12.10 -22.59 -15.56
C ASN A 385 12.90 -23.75 -14.95
N ILE A 386 12.83 -23.95 -13.63
CA ILE A 386 13.53 -25.06 -12.95
C ILE A 386 12.89 -26.41 -13.26
N LYS A 387 11.56 -26.51 -13.20
CA LYS A 387 10.82 -27.77 -13.38
C LYS A 387 10.72 -28.23 -14.84
N GLY A 388 11.34 -27.52 -15.78
CA GLY A 388 11.28 -27.83 -17.21
C GLY A 388 9.95 -27.49 -17.89
N ASN A 389 8.98 -26.90 -17.18
CA ASN A 389 7.74 -26.40 -17.75
C ASN A 389 7.96 -24.99 -18.30
N LYS A 390 8.19 -24.88 -19.61
CA LYS A 390 8.63 -23.63 -20.25
C LYS A 390 7.49 -22.69 -20.69
N ASN A 391 6.23 -22.94 -20.29
CA ASN A 391 5.14 -22.05 -20.69
C ASN A 391 5.17 -20.73 -19.89
N PHE A 392 5.99 -19.79 -20.37
CA PHE A 392 6.20 -18.48 -19.75
C PHE A 392 4.90 -17.69 -19.60
N ILE A 393 4.06 -17.65 -20.64
CA ILE A 393 2.81 -16.89 -20.64
C ILE A 393 1.84 -17.41 -19.58
N LEU A 394 1.67 -18.73 -19.49
CA LEU A 394 0.80 -19.33 -18.47
C LEU A 394 1.23 -18.96 -17.04
N ASN A 395 2.53 -19.09 -16.74
CA ASN A 395 3.05 -18.81 -15.40
C ASN A 395 3.04 -17.31 -15.08
N LEU A 396 3.29 -16.45 -16.07
CA LEU A 396 3.14 -15.00 -15.94
C LEU A 396 1.68 -14.61 -15.64
N SER A 397 0.72 -15.12 -16.42
CA SER A 397 -0.69 -14.83 -16.24
C SER A 397 -1.23 -15.34 -14.91
N LEU A 398 -0.88 -16.57 -14.50
CA LEU A 398 -1.24 -17.11 -13.19
C LEU A 398 -0.59 -16.30 -12.05
N GLY A 399 0.66 -15.89 -12.23
CA GLY A 399 1.37 -15.06 -11.26
C GLY A 399 0.69 -13.72 -11.05
N ILE A 400 0.36 -13.02 -12.14
CA ILE A 400 -0.38 -11.75 -12.10
C ILE A 400 -1.74 -11.94 -11.41
N LEU A 401 -2.47 -13.02 -11.73
CA LEU A 401 -3.77 -13.27 -11.12
C LEU A 401 -3.68 -13.48 -9.61
N LEU A 402 -2.68 -14.26 -9.14
CA LEU A 402 -2.46 -14.50 -7.72
C LEU A 402 -1.95 -13.25 -6.99
N ALA A 403 -1.06 -12.47 -7.61
CA ALA A 403 -0.60 -11.19 -7.08
C ALA A 403 -1.75 -10.19 -6.96
N ALA A 404 -2.57 -10.07 -8.00
CA ALA A 404 -3.76 -9.22 -8.01
C ALA A 404 -4.78 -9.64 -6.95
N LEU A 405 -4.97 -10.94 -6.74
CA LEU A 405 -5.84 -11.45 -5.69
C LEU A 405 -5.31 -11.11 -4.30
N SER A 406 -4.01 -11.31 -4.08
CA SER A 406 -3.31 -10.95 -2.84
C SER A 406 -3.46 -9.46 -2.53
N HIS A 407 -3.20 -8.61 -3.51
CA HIS A 407 -3.39 -7.16 -3.41
C HIS A 407 -4.85 -6.80 -3.13
N GLY A 408 -5.78 -7.35 -3.90
CA GLY A 408 -7.21 -7.07 -3.76
C GLY A 408 -7.78 -7.51 -2.41
N ILE A 409 -7.24 -8.56 -1.80
CA ILE A 409 -7.58 -8.95 -0.41
C ILE A 409 -7.14 -7.87 0.57
N TYR A 410 -5.97 -7.26 0.41
CA TYR A 410 -5.56 -6.15 1.29
C TYR A 410 -6.52 -4.96 1.15
N ASP A 411 -6.78 -4.53 -0.08
CA ASP A 411 -7.63 -3.37 -0.38
C ASP A 411 -9.09 -3.56 0.00
N PHE A 412 -9.63 -4.76 -0.19
CA PHE A 412 -11.02 -5.04 0.12
C PHE A 412 -11.33 -4.85 1.60
N TRP A 413 -10.44 -5.32 2.48
CA TRP A 413 -10.57 -5.10 3.93
C TRP A 413 -10.31 -3.64 4.34
N LEU A 414 -9.62 -2.85 3.50
CA LEU A 414 -9.43 -1.42 3.74
C LEU A 414 -10.66 -0.59 3.33
N PHE A 415 -11.27 -0.89 2.18
CA PHE A 415 -12.32 -0.05 1.58
C PHE A 415 -13.75 -0.46 1.97
N ASN A 416 -14.05 -1.75 2.11
CA ASN A 416 -15.42 -2.17 2.37
C ASN A 416 -15.78 -2.02 3.86
N LYS A 417 -16.88 -1.31 4.15
CA LYS A 417 -17.30 -1.00 5.53
C LYS A 417 -17.54 -2.24 6.41
N TYR A 418 -18.00 -3.35 5.83
CA TYR A 418 -18.22 -4.59 6.57
C TYR A 418 -16.91 -5.33 6.81
N ALA A 419 -16.03 -5.37 5.81
CA ALA A 419 -14.73 -6.02 5.90
C ALA A 419 -13.75 -5.26 6.81
N TYR A 420 -13.86 -3.94 6.90
CA TYR A 420 -13.00 -3.10 7.76
C TYR A 420 -13.00 -3.54 9.23
N ASN A 421 -14.13 -4.03 9.74
CA ASN A 421 -14.24 -4.54 11.11
C ASN A 421 -13.47 -5.85 11.35
N LEU A 422 -12.94 -6.48 10.30
CA LEU A 422 -12.21 -7.74 10.31
C LEU A 422 -10.69 -7.53 10.20
N TYR A 423 -10.15 -6.47 10.81
CA TYR A 423 -8.73 -6.10 10.75
C TYR A 423 -7.75 -7.21 11.15
N LEU A 424 -8.18 -8.15 12.02
CA LEU A 424 -7.38 -9.31 12.41
C LEU A 424 -7.02 -10.20 11.20
N TYR A 425 -7.90 -10.29 10.21
CA TYR A 425 -7.66 -11.08 9.00
C TYR A 425 -6.61 -10.41 8.11
N THR A 426 -6.70 -9.09 7.91
CA THR A 426 -5.67 -8.31 7.21
C THR A 426 -4.31 -8.46 7.89
N PHE A 427 -4.29 -8.43 9.22
CA PHE A 427 -3.07 -8.64 10.00
C PHE A 427 -2.48 -10.05 9.79
N ILE A 428 -3.27 -11.12 9.95
CA ILE A 428 -2.81 -12.50 9.74
C ILE A 428 -2.36 -12.74 8.30
N PHE A 429 -3.12 -12.22 7.34
CA PHE A 429 -2.79 -12.28 5.92
C PHE A 429 -1.41 -11.67 5.66
N MET A 430 -1.16 -10.50 6.20
CA MET A 430 0.13 -9.83 6.03
C MET A 430 1.28 -10.54 6.74
N LEU A 431 1.07 -11.12 7.92
CA LEU A 431 2.11 -11.95 8.53
C LEU A 431 2.45 -13.14 7.63
N THR A 432 1.41 -13.81 7.12
CA THR A 432 1.54 -14.98 6.24
C THR A 432 2.24 -14.63 4.94
N SER A 433 1.95 -13.48 4.32
CA SER A 433 2.65 -13.04 3.10
C SER A 433 4.15 -12.85 3.34
N MET A 434 4.55 -12.30 4.48
CA MET A 434 5.98 -12.17 4.84
C MET A 434 6.68 -13.53 4.99
N PHE A 435 6.01 -14.53 5.56
CA PHE A 435 6.54 -15.89 5.66
C PHE A 435 6.78 -16.51 4.28
N ILE A 436 5.79 -16.38 3.40
CA ILE A 436 5.86 -16.91 2.04
C ILE A 436 6.96 -16.17 1.25
N TRP A 437 7.08 -14.85 1.41
CA TRP A 437 8.12 -14.07 0.77
C TRP A 437 9.53 -14.53 1.14
N ILE A 438 9.78 -14.76 2.44
CA ILE A 438 11.08 -15.30 2.92
C ILE A 438 11.35 -16.67 2.32
N TYR A 439 10.32 -17.51 2.20
CA TYR A 439 10.44 -18.81 1.54
C TYR A 439 10.84 -18.67 0.06
N PHE A 440 10.27 -17.71 -0.68
CA PHE A 440 10.68 -17.41 -2.07
C PHE A 440 12.15 -16.97 -2.15
N ILE A 441 12.55 -16.03 -1.29
CA ILE A 441 13.91 -15.49 -1.26
C ILE A 441 14.93 -16.56 -0.87
N ASN A 442 14.63 -17.40 0.13
CA ASN A 442 15.52 -18.50 0.54
C ASN A 442 15.74 -19.49 -0.61
N ASN A 443 14.68 -19.90 -1.31
CA ASN A 443 14.79 -20.76 -2.48
C ASN A 443 15.63 -20.12 -3.61
N ALA A 444 15.40 -18.84 -3.89
CA ALA A 444 16.17 -18.12 -4.89
C ALA A 444 17.66 -17.99 -4.50
N LEU A 445 17.95 -17.74 -3.22
CA LEU A 445 19.30 -17.65 -2.68
C LEU A 445 20.03 -18.98 -2.74
N ASN A 446 19.39 -20.07 -2.30
CA ASN A 446 19.96 -21.42 -2.30
C ASN A 446 20.42 -21.83 -3.69
N LEU A 447 19.66 -21.48 -4.73
CA LEU A 447 20.00 -21.77 -6.12
C LEU A 447 20.93 -20.74 -6.77
N SER A 448 21.26 -19.65 -6.08
CA SER A 448 22.16 -18.59 -6.56
C SER A 448 23.60 -18.70 -6.02
N VAL A 449 23.78 -19.47 -4.94
CA VAL A 449 25.07 -19.66 -4.25
C VAL A 449 25.64 -21.03 -4.61
N LYS A 450 26.93 -21.09 -4.94
CA LYS A 450 27.63 -22.36 -5.21
C LYS A 450 28.13 -22.99 -3.92
N ILE A 451 28.25 -24.32 -3.88
CA ILE A 451 28.70 -25.09 -2.69
C ILE A 451 30.09 -24.64 -2.19
N ASN A 452 30.99 -24.24 -3.10
CA ASN A 452 32.34 -23.78 -2.77
C ASN A 452 32.46 -22.27 -2.53
N ASP A 453 31.36 -21.50 -2.65
CA ASP A 453 31.39 -20.08 -2.30
C ASP A 453 31.44 -19.95 -0.77
N SER A 454 32.44 -19.27 -0.23
CA SER A 454 32.54 -18.92 1.20
C SER A 454 31.50 -17.87 1.65
N TYR A 455 30.49 -17.61 0.82
CA TYR A 455 29.49 -16.59 1.04
C TYR A 455 28.57 -16.96 2.20
N LYS A 456 28.58 -16.12 3.23
CA LYS A 456 27.68 -16.21 4.38
C LYS A 456 26.86 -14.94 4.49
N VAL A 457 25.56 -15.08 4.67
CA VAL A 457 24.68 -13.96 4.98
C VAL A 457 24.97 -13.48 6.39
N ASN A 458 25.27 -12.19 6.55
CA ASN A 458 25.45 -11.58 7.85
C ASN A 458 24.08 -11.15 8.41
N ASN A 459 23.36 -12.11 9.01
CA ASN A 459 22.03 -11.91 9.59
C ASN A 459 22.03 -10.81 10.66
N LEU A 460 23.12 -10.65 11.42
CA LEU A 460 23.23 -9.58 12.42
C LEU A 460 23.28 -8.19 11.77
N ARG A 461 24.08 -8.02 10.71
CA ARG A 461 24.16 -6.76 9.97
C ARG A 461 22.82 -6.41 9.31
N LEU A 462 22.16 -7.40 8.70
CA LEU A 462 20.83 -7.21 8.12
C LEU A 462 19.81 -6.78 9.18
N LYS A 463 19.82 -7.44 10.34
CA LYS A 463 18.93 -7.12 11.46
C LYS A 463 19.15 -5.71 11.98
N GLN A 464 20.40 -5.31 12.21
CA GLN A 464 20.74 -3.97 12.65
C GLN A 464 20.32 -2.91 11.63
N TYR A 465 20.60 -3.15 10.35
CA TYR A 465 20.18 -2.26 9.27
C TYR A 465 18.66 -2.08 9.25
N LEU A 466 17.91 -3.18 9.25
CA LEU A 466 16.45 -3.12 9.14
C LEU A 466 15.83 -2.43 10.35
N ILE A 467 16.30 -2.70 11.57
CA ILE A 467 15.84 -1.98 12.77
C ILE A 467 16.11 -0.48 12.65
N ALA A 468 17.32 -0.09 12.23
CA ALA A 468 17.65 1.33 12.06
C ALA A 468 16.82 2.02 10.97
N GLY A 469 16.57 1.34 9.84
CA GLY A 469 15.77 1.86 8.74
C GLY A 469 14.29 1.99 9.09
N LEU A 470 13.70 0.99 9.75
CA LEU A 470 12.30 1.08 10.19
C LEU A 470 12.14 2.14 11.29
N PHE A 471 13.11 2.28 12.18
CA PHE A 471 13.13 3.34 13.17
C PHE A 471 13.24 4.73 12.53
N SER A 472 14.05 4.91 11.49
CA SER A 472 14.15 6.21 10.81
C SER A 472 12.84 6.61 10.11
N ILE A 473 12.04 5.65 9.64
CA ILE A 473 10.70 5.89 9.09
C ILE A 473 9.76 6.43 10.18
N VAL A 474 9.70 5.78 11.35
CA VAL A 474 8.88 6.25 12.48
C VAL A 474 9.37 7.62 12.98
N LEU A 475 10.69 7.81 13.00
CA LEU A 475 11.29 9.06 13.43
C LEU A 475 10.96 10.22 12.47
N ILE A 476 11.02 10.00 11.15
CA ILE A 476 10.68 11.07 10.18
C ILE A 476 9.19 11.42 10.26
N GLU A 477 8.31 10.44 10.47
CA GLU A 477 6.89 10.70 10.69
C GLU A 477 6.66 11.60 11.90
N TYR A 478 7.33 11.29 13.01
CA TYR A 478 7.25 12.10 14.22
C TYR A 478 7.77 13.53 14.00
N ILE A 479 8.91 13.68 13.31
CA ILE A 479 9.49 14.99 12.99
C ILE A 479 8.56 15.81 12.09
N LEU A 480 8.06 15.21 11.01
CA LEU A 480 7.19 15.90 10.05
C LEU A 480 5.86 16.31 10.69
N ASN A 481 5.25 15.43 11.49
CA ASN A 481 4.04 15.79 12.24
C ASN A 481 4.32 16.88 13.28
N GLY A 482 5.48 16.84 13.95
CA GLY A 482 5.87 17.89 14.89
C GLY A 482 5.99 19.25 14.23
N ILE A 483 6.66 19.32 13.06
CA ILE A 483 6.87 20.57 12.30
C ILE A 483 5.57 21.13 11.77
N ILE A 484 4.67 20.30 11.26
CA ILE A 484 3.46 20.74 10.55
C ILE A 484 2.28 20.94 11.51
N ASN A 485 2.08 19.99 12.43
CA ASN A 485 0.88 19.91 13.28
C ASN A 485 1.16 20.21 14.76
N GLY A 486 2.42 20.46 15.14
CA GLY A 486 2.82 20.70 16.52
C GLY A 486 3.14 19.43 17.32
N ALA A 487 3.76 19.62 18.49
CA ALA A 487 4.25 18.51 19.32
C ALA A 487 3.13 17.58 19.83
N ASP A 488 1.97 18.13 20.20
CA ASP A 488 0.85 17.34 20.75
C ASP A 488 0.35 16.31 19.75
N LYS A 489 0.10 16.75 18.50
CA LYS A 489 -0.36 15.84 17.45
C LYS A 489 0.70 14.79 17.10
N ALA A 490 1.97 15.16 17.10
CA ALA A 490 3.06 14.21 16.86
C ALA A 490 3.14 13.15 17.96
N ASN A 491 2.95 13.55 19.22
CA ASN A 491 2.92 12.63 20.36
C ASN A 491 1.72 11.67 20.28
N ASP A 492 0.53 12.17 19.90
CA ASP A 492 -0.64 11.32 19.68
C ASP A 492 -0.38 10.24 18.63
N VAL A 493 0.13 10.65 17.45
CA VAL A 493 0.45 9.72 16.36
C VAL A 493 1.45 8.66 16.80
N LEU A 494 2.51 9.07 17.52
CA LEU A 494 3.50 8.15 18.07
C LEU A 494 2.88 7.19 19.09
N TYR A 495 2.04 7.68 20.00
CA TYR A 495 1.39 6.89 21.04
C TYR A 495 0.45 5.84 20.46
N TYR A 496 -0.45 6.23 19.57
CA TYR A 496 -1.39 5.31 18.92
C TYR A 496 -0.69 4.28 18.02
N GLY A 497 0.44 4.64 17.41
CA GLY A 497 1.23 3.73 16.58
C GLY A 497 2.22 2.85 17.35
N LEU A 498 2.50 3.13 18.63
CA LEU A 498 3.67 2.59 19.35
C LEU A 498 3.70 1.06 19.36
N VAL A 499 2.60 0.42 19.76
CA VAL A 499 2.50 -1.05 19.86
C VAL A 499 2.70 -1.69 18.48
N THR A 500 1.98 -1.18 17.47
CA THR A 500 2.04 -1.67 16.09
C THR A 500 3.45 -1.51 15.50
N ASN A 501 4.08 -0.35 15.73
CA ASN A 501 5.41 -0.04 15.23
C ASN A 501 6.48 -0.95 15.86
N ILE A 502 6.45 -1.13 17.17
CA ILE A 502 7.38 -2.02 17.88
C ILE A 502 7.18 -3.46 17.42
N PHE A 503 5.92 -3.91 17.32
CA PHE A 503 5.61 -5.26 16.88
C PHE A 503 6.15 -5.52 15.47
N PHE A 504 5.83 -4.67 14.49
CA PHE A 504 6.28 -4.90 13.12
C PHE A 504 7.78 -4.74 12.95
N MET A 505 8.39 -3.78 13.63
CA MET A 505 9.85 -3.63 13.63
C MET A 505 10.55 -4.89 14.18
N ALA A 506 10.05 -5.44 15.29
CA ALA A 506 10.57 -6.69 15.84
C ALA A 506 10.30 -7.88 14.92
N PHE A 507 9.07 -8.04 14.44
CA PHE A 507 8.65 -9.13 13.57
C PHE A 507 9.46 -9.15 12.27
N LEU A 508 9.52 -8.05 11.54
CA LEU A 508 10.23 -7.94 10.27
C LEU A 508 11.74 -8.14 10.47
N SER A 509 12.32 -7.53 11.50
CA SER A 509 13.76 -7.67 11.78
C SER A 509 14.17 -9.05 12.27
N ILE A 510 13.25 -9.87 12.80
CA ILE A 510 13.52 -11.27 13.14
C ILE A 510 13.30 -12.16 11.93
N ARG A 511 12.18 -11.97 11.22
CA ARG A 511 11.76 -12.86 10.14
C ARG A 511 12.54 -12.63 8.86
N LEU A 512 12.59 -11.40 8.35
CA LEU A 512 13.21 -11.09 7.06
C LEU A 512 14.74 -11.28 7.05
N THR A 513 15.37 -11.37 8.23
CA THR A 513 16.82 -11.55 8.35
C THR A 513 17.22 -12.94 8.81
N ASN A 514 16.26 -13.85 9.03
CA ASN A 514 16.57 -15.24 9.39
C ASN A 514 16.74 -16.10 8.15
N ILE A 515 17.78 -15.77 7.37
CA ILE A 515 18.12 -16.46 6.13
C ILE A 515 19.08 -17.60 6.46
N ASN A 516 18.71 -18.82 6.04
CA ASN A 516 19.52 -20.02 6.22
C ASN A 516 19.91 -20.58 4.84
N LEU A 517 21.18 -20.43 4.46
CA LEU A 517 21.67 -20.85 3.16
C LEU A 517 21.90 -22.36 3.11
N LEU A 518 21.27 -23.01 2.14
CA LEU A 518 21.44 -24.41 1.75
C LEU A 518 21.75 -24.45 0.24
N PRO A 519 23.01 -24.30 -0.18
CA PRO A 519 23.37 -24.22 -1.60
C PRO A 519 22.84 -25.42 -2.40
N GLY A 520 22.17 -25.15 -3.52
CA GLY A 520 21.59 -26.16 -4.41
C GLY A 520 20.23 -26.74 -3.96
N TYR A 521 19.75 -26.40 -2.76
CA TYR A 521 18.49 -26.94 -2.24
C TYR A 521 17.27 -26.09 -2.61
N LEU A 522 16.29 -26.72 -3.25
CA LEU A 522 14.95 -26.15 -3.46
C LEU A 522 14.00 -26.73 -2.42
N ALA A 523 13.62 -25.93 -1.43
CA ALA A 523 12.68 -26.35 -0.41
C ALA A 523 11.29 -26.59 -1.01
N SER A 524 10.58 -27.60 -0.51
CA SER A 524 9.14 -27.75 -0.71
C SER A 524 8.37 -26.82 0.23
N PHE A 525 7.15 -26.44 -0.17
CA PHE A 525 6.31 -25.59 0.67
C PHE A 525 5.75 -26.43 1.82
N ASP A 526 6.18 -26.15 3.05
CA ASP A 526 5.67 -26.80 4.27
C ASP A 526 4.97 -25.76 5.16
N PHE A 527 3.74 -26.01 5.58
CA PHE A 527 3.04 -25.11 6.52
C PHE A 527 3.74 -25.01 7.89
N ASN A 528 4.68 -25.90 8.22
CA ASN A 528 5.51 -25.81 9.42
C ASN A 528 6.56 -24.67 9.40
N ILE A 529 6.63 -23.85 8.34
CA ILE A 529 7.49 -22.65 8.21
C ILE A 529 7.35 -21.68 9.42
N PHE A 530 6.26 -21.74 10.18
CA PHE A 530 6.08 -20.95 11.41
C PHE A 530 7.05 -21.34 12.54
N THR A 531 7.52 -22.60 12.57
CA THR A 531 8.48 -23.12 13.55
C THR A 531 9.91 -22.98 13.02
N SER A 532 10.68 -22.04 13.57
CA SER A 532 12.06 -21.82 13.15
C SER A 532 12.96 -22.99 13.59
N ARG A 533 13.58 -23.71 12.65
CA ARG A 533 14.83 -24.45 12.95
C ARG A 533 15.97 -23.42 13.08
N MET A 534 16.19 -22.93 14.30
CA MET A 534 17.27 -21.98 14.60
C MET A 534 18.62 -22.71 14.79
N HIS A 535 19.68 -22.06 14.32
CA HIS A 535 21.08 -22.19 14.80
C HIS A 535 22.00 -23.33 14.34
N GLU A 536 21.78 -23.94 13.19
CA GLU A 536 22.75 -24.94 12.66
C GLU A 536 23.96 -24.33 11.92
N ASN A 537 23.81 -23.15 11.30
CA ASN A 537 24.91 -22.50 10.55
C ASN A 537 26.01 -21.91 11.43
N SER A 538 25.83 -21.86 12.76
CA SER A 538 26.84 -21.33 13.69
C SER A 538 28.13 -22.18 13.76
N LEU A 539 28.08 -23.39 13.20
CA LEU A 539 29.17 -24.35 13.16
C LEU A 539 30.04 -24.21 11.90
N LEU A 540 29.50 -23.61 10.84
CA LEU A 540 30.22 -23.45 9.56
C LEU A 540 31.44 -22.54 9.72
N GLY A 541 32.58 -22.96 9.17
CA GLY A 541 33.88 -22.28 9.19
C GLY A 541 34.69 -22.50 10.46
N LYS A 542 34.15 -23.23 11.46
CA LYS A 542 34.93 -23.65 12.63
C LYS A 542 35.76 -24.88 12.29
N GLU A 543 36.92 -24.99 12.93
CA GLU A 543 37.77 -26.18 12.89
C GLU A 543 37.19 -27.25 13.80
N PHE A 544 37.12 -28.46 13.28
CA PHE A 544 36.72 -29.66 14.01
C PHE A 544 37.82 -30.69 13.88
N VAL A 545 37.97 -31.48 14.94
CA VAL A 545 38.82 -32.66 14.96
C VAL A 545 37.88 -33.86 15.00
N LEU A 546 37.88 -34.65 13.94
CA LEU A 546 37.19 -35.93 13.90
C LEU A 546 38.07 -36.97 14.60
N ILE A 547 37.46 -37.71 15.53
CA ILE A 547 38.12 -38.76 16.31
C ILE A 547 37.34 -40.05 16.05
N ALA A 548 38.05 -41.16 15.85
CA ALA A 548 37.43 -42.47 15.69
C ALA A 548 36.57 -42.84 16.92
N ALA A 549 35.32 -43.25 16.67
CA ALA A 549 34.51 -43.98 17.63
C ALA A 549 35.09 -45.39 17.88
N LYS A 550 34.73 -46.02 19.00
CA LYS A 550 35.21 -47.38 19.34
C LYS A 550 34.87 -48.45 18.29
N GLU A 551 33.87 -48.22 17.45
CA GLU A 551 33.38 -49.14 16.41
C GLU A 551 33.71 -48.67 14.98
N SER A 552 34.66 -47.74 14.82
CA SER A 552 34.99 -47.16 13.50
C SER A 552 35.64 -48.17 12.58
N PHE A 553 35.25 -48.15 11.30
CA PHE A 553 36.03 -48.76 10.22
C PHE A 553 37.27 -47.90 9.97
N HIS A 554 38.48 -48.47 10.01
CA HIS A 554 39.78 -47.79 9.86
C HIS A 554 40.08 -46.68 10.89
N PRO A 555 40.22 -47.02 12.20
CA PRO A 555 40.59 -46.06 13.24
C PRO A 555 41.93 -45.35 12.99
N GLU A 556 42.84 -45.97 12.25
CA GLU A 556 44.14 -45.43 11.85
C GLU A 556 44.08 -44.17 10.96
N ALA A 557 42.93 -43.91 10.32
CA ALA A 557 42.74 -42.71 9.51
C ALA A 557 42.46 -41.44 10.35
N PHE A 558 42.28 -41.59 11.67
CA PHE A 558 41.96 -40.50 12.59
C PHE A 558 43.11 -40.23 13.59
N PRO A 559 43.27 -39.00 14.11
CA PRO A 559 42.37 -37.86 13.98
C PRO A 559 42.50 -37.09 12.67
N ILE A 560 41.36 -36.68 12.10
CA ILE A 560 41.32 -35.81 10.92
C ILE A 560 40.94 -34.41 11.38
N THR A 561 41.78 -33.42 11.09
CA THR A 561 41.47 -32.01 11.28
C THR A 561 40.91 -31.42 10.01
N GLY A 562 39.96 -30.51 10.15
CA GLY A 562 39.34 -29.85 9.01
C GLY A 562 38.25 -28.90 9.42
N LYS A 563 37.52 -28.37 8.43
CA LYS A 563 36.50 -27.35 8.63
C LYS A 563 35.17 -27.80 8.07
N LEU A 564 34.09 -27.47 8.78
CA LEU A 564 32.75 -27.52 8.20
C LEU A 564 32.59 -26.36 7.22
N VAL A 565 32.41 -26.64 5.94
CA VAL A 565 32.40 -25.60 4.89
C VAL A 565 30.99 -25.18 4.53
N SER A 566 30.09 -26.14 4.33
CA SER A 566 28.71 -25.88 3.94
C SER A 566 27.74 -26.89 4.55
N LYS A 567 26.46 -26.54 4.58
CA LYS A 567 25.36 -27.46 4.90
C LYS A 567 24.82 -28.02 3.59
N VAL A 568 24.47 -29.30 3.57
CA VAL A 568 24.03 -30.03 2.37
C VAL A 568 22.73 -30.75 2.71
N SER A 569 21.84 -30.91 1.73
CA SER A 569 20.64 -31.74 1.86
C SER A 569 20.83 -33.05 1.09
N ILE A 570 20.43 -34.18 1.70
CA ILE A 570 20.37 -35.49 1.04
C ILE A 570 18.93 -36.01 1.22
N SER A 571 18.24 -36.27 0.11
CA SER A 571 16.88 -36.85 0.10
C SER A 571 15.90 -36.10 1.04
N ASP A 572 15.89 -34.76 0.91
CA ASP A 572 15.13 -33.78 1.72
C ASP A 572 15.51 -33.66 3.20
N ASP A 573 16.40 -34.51 3.70
CA ASP A 573 16.98 -34.34 5.02
C ASP A 573 18.12 -33.31 4.96
N THR A 574 17.96 -32.23 5.72
CA THR A 574 18.90 -31.11 5.71
C THR A 574 20.05 -31.30 6.69
N ASP A 575 20.06 -32.29 7.57
CA ASP A 575 20.95 -32.31 8.75
C ASP A 575 22.39 -32.80 8.45
N TYR A 576 22.83 -32.59 7.21
CA TYR A 576 24.15 -32.96 6.70
C TYR A 576 25.05 -31.74 6.53
N PHE A 577 26.34 -31.91 6.79
CA PHE A 577 27.38 -30.90 6.64
C PHE A 577 28.54 -31.43 5.80
N LEU A 578 29.10 -30.58 4.94
CA LEU A 578 30.33 -30.85 4.22
C LEU A 578 31.53 -30.48 5.10
N PHE A 579 32.39 -31.45 5.36
CA PHE A 579 33.65 -31.30 6.07
C PHE A 579 34.82 -31.47 5.10
N ILE A 580 35.72 -30.49 5.06
CA ILE A 580 36.93 -30.54 4.23
C ILE A 580 38.14 -30.69 5.15
N SER A 581 38.95 -31.73 4.95
CA SER A 581 40.15 -32.00 5.74
C SER A 581 41.29 -31.03 5.40
N ASP A 582 42.13 -30.69 6.37
CA ASP A 582 43.32 -29.86 6.17
C ASP A 582 44.51 -30.66 5.56
N SER A 583 44.47 -31.99 5.59
CA SER A 583 45.55 -32.85 5.11
C SER A 583 45.60 -32.96 3.59
N SER A 584 46.70 -32.49 3.00
CA SER A 584 47.04 -32.67 1.59
C SER A 584 47.59 -34.07 1.31
N ALA A 585 46.90 -34.82 0.45
CA ALA A 585 47.48 -35.54 -0.69
C ALA A 585 48.75 -36.42 -0.53
N ASP A 586 49.05 -37.01 0.62
CA ASP A 586 50.11 -38.03 0.74
C ASP A 586 49.59 -39.34 1.36
N SER A 587 48.71 -39.98 0.61
CA SER A 587 48.57 -41.45 0.53
C SER A 587 47.52 -41.73 -0.53
N THR A 588 47.70 -42.82 -1.25
CA THR A 588 47.04 -43.20 -2.51
C THR A 588 45.51 -43.43 -2.43
N ASN A 589 44.84 -42.97 -1.37
CA ASN A 589 43.39 -43.04 -1.15
C ASN A 589 42.82 -41.78 -0.42
N SER A 590 43.40 -40.59 -0.65
CA SER A 590 43.03 -39.37 0.07
C SER A 590 41.62 -38.82 -0.29
N ILE A 591 40.60 -39.34 0.39
CA ILE A 591 39.28 -38.72 0.45
C ILE A 591 39.42 -37.43 1.28
N SER A 592 39.41 -36.28 0.61
CA SER A 592 39.60 -34.97 1.24
C SER A 592 38.29 -34.32 1.71
N ASN A 593 37.14 -34.84 1.27
CA ASN A 593 35.82 -34.28 1.53
C ASN A 593 34.90 -35.34 2.14
N PHE A 594 34.32 -35.03 3.30
CA PHE A 594 33.41 -35.91 4.03
C PHE A 594 32.03 -35.26 4.17
N VAL A 595 30.97 -36.07 4.09
CA VAL A 595 29.62 -35.61 4.44
C VAL A 595 29.29 -36.14 5.83
N LEU A 596 28.96 -35.22 6.75
CA LEU A 596 28.72 -35.50 8.15
C LEU A 596 27.25 -35.33 8.46
N LYS A 597 26.58 -36.38 8.94
CA LYS A 597 25.23 -36.26 9.51
C LYS A 597 25.30 -36.09 11.00
N SER A 598 24.62 -35.07 11.49
CA SER A 598 24.54 -34.84 12.92
C SER A 598 23.44 -35.65 13.59
N LYS A 599 23.75 -36.31 14.73
CA LYS A 599 22.72 -36.75 15.69
C LYS A 599 22.51 -35.77 16.85
N SER A 600 23.45 -34.85 17.12
CA SER A 600 23.43 -34.01 18.34
C SER A 600 24.23 -32.68 18.28
N LEU A 601 24.65 -32.23 17.09
CA LEU A 601 25.50 -31.01 16.92
C LEU A 601 24.82 -29.72 17.38
N LEU A 602 23.48 -29.72 17.57
CA LEU A 602 22.71 -28.63 18.17
C LEU A 602 23.18 -28.25 19.59
N ARG A 603 23.99 -29.08 20.26
CA ARG A 603 24.49 -28.84 21.63
C ARG A 603 25.86 -28.17 21.72
N PHE A 604 26.55 -27.92 20.61
CA PHE A 604 27.89 -27.28 20.63
C PHE A 604 27.81 -25.79 20.96
N GLN A 605 28.01 -25.46 22.25
CA GLN A 605 28.08 -24.08 22.75
C GLN A 605 29.50 -23.66 23.16
N SER A 606 30.48 -24.58 23.25
CA SER A 606 31.85 -24.26 23.69
C SER A 606 32.96 -25.08 22.99
N LYS A 607 34.22 -24.61 23.11
CA LYS A 607 35.44 -25.14 22.47
C LYS A 607 35.83 -26.59 22.88
N LYS A 608 35.09 -27.28 23.76
CA LYS A 608 35.50 -28.59 24.34
C LYS A 608 34.38 -29.65 24.41
N GLN A 609 33.28 -29.50 23.70
CA GLN A 609 32.23 -30.53 23.67
C GLN A 609 32.57 -31.63 22.65
N LYS A 610 32.09 -32.85 22.89
CA LYS A 610 32.15 -33.97 21.94
C LYS A 610 30.72 -34.27 21.50
N ALA A 611 30.53 -34.64 20.24
CA ALA A 611 29.25 -35.11 19.75
C ALA A 611 29.45 -36.26 18.78
N ASP A 612 28.49 -37.16 18.77
CA ASP A 612 28.47 -38.28 17.82
C ASP A 612 28.01 -37.77 16.45
N VAL A 613 28.81 -38.08 15.44
CA VAL A 613 28.59 -37.66 14.05
C VAL A 613 28.77 -38.90 13.18
N SER A 614 27.83 -39.15 12.26
CA SER A 614 27.97 -40.24 11.29
C SER A 614 28.70 -39.71 10.06
N ILE A 615 29.79 -40.38 9.66
CA ILE A 615 30.58 -40.02 8.49
C ILE A 615 30.06 -40.81 7.30
N PHE A 616 29.77 -40.09 6.21
CA PHE A 616 29.43 -40.66 4.92
C PHE A 616 30.53 -40.35 3.93
N ILE A 617 31.19 -41.41 3.45
CA ILE A 617 32.22 -41.33 2.42
C ILE A 617 31.55 -41.64 1.07
N PRO A 618 31.65 -40.75 0.08
CA PRO A 618 31.20 -41.04 -1.27
C PRO A 618 32.20 -41.99 -1.95
N ILE A 619 31.68 -43.06 -2.55
CA ILE A 619 32.47 -44.04 -3.31
C ILE A 619 32.97 -43.36 -4.60
N SER A 620 34.25 -42.97 -4.59
CA SER A 620 35.19 -42.72 -5.72
C SER A 620 34.81 -41.84 -6.94
N GLU A 621 33.60 -41.27 -7.09
CA GLU A 621 33.22 -40.52 -8.32
C GLU A 621 32.90 -39.03 -8.12
N LEU A 622 33.45 -38.38 -7.09
CA LEU A 622 33.15 -36.98 -6.76
C LEU A 622 33.73 -35.90 -7.69
N GLN A 623 34.53 -36.24 -8.71
CA GLN A 623 35.15 -35.23 -9.58
C GLN A 623 34.17 -34.58 -10.60
N TYR A 624 32.92 -35.04 -10.70
CA TYR A 624 32.02 -34.66 -11.80
C TYR A 624 30.65 -34.06 -11.41
N ILE A 625 30.42 -33.64 -10.17
CA ILE A 625 29.11 -33.09 -9.78
C ILE A 625 28.96 -31.63 -10.18
N ASN A 626 28.28 -31.37 -11.30
CA ASN A 626 27.98 -30.02 -11.79
C ASN A 626 26.47 -29.78 -12.05
N SER A 627 25.59 -30.76 -11.82
CA SER A 627 24.15 -30.64 -12.11
C SER A 627 23.23 -31.32 -11.09
N ILE A 628 21.94 -30.97 -11.12
CA ILE A 628 20.87 -31.53 -10.26
C ILE A 628 20.65 -33.04 -10.51
N ASP A 629 20.92 -33.54 -11.71
CA ASP A 629 20.73 -34.95 -12.06
C ASP A 629 21.81 -35.85 -11.40
N ASP A 630 22.97 -35.29 -11.07
CA ASP A 630 24.07 -36.01 -10.40
C ASP A 630 23.76 -36.33 -8.93
N PHE A 631 22.81 -35.61 -8.30
CA PHE A 631 22.42 -35.85 -6.90
C PHE A 631 21.56 -37.11 -6.70
N LYS A 632 20.84 -37.57 -7.73
CA LYS A 632 20.05 -38.82 -7.65
C LYS A 632 20.93 -40.07 -7.61
N LEU A 633 22.21 -39.97 -8.00
CA LEU A 633 23.18 -41.06 -7.92
C LEU A 633 23.71 -41.29 -6.48
N LEU A 634 23.64 -40.27 -5.62
CA LEU A 634 24.08 -40.34 -4.22
C LEU A 634 23.23 -41.27 -3.36
N ASP A 635 21.98 -41.52 -3.76
CA ASP A 635 21.02 -42.44 -3.11
C ASP A 635 21.52 -43.90 -3.06
N LYS A 636 22.56 -44.26 -3.83
CA LYS A 636 23.07 -45.64 -3.93
C LYS A 636 24.41 -45.91 -3.23
N ALA A 637 25.09 -44.90 -2.67
CA ALA A 637 26.49 -45.02 -2.23
C ALA A 637 26.77 -44.46 -0.82
N LEU A 638 25.88 -44.68 0.15
CA LEU A 638 26.10 -44.27 1.54
C LEU A 638 26.57 -45.45 2.40
N ILE A 639 27.89 -45.59 2.59
CA ILE A 639 28.43 -46.42 3.67
C ILE A 639 28.29 -45.64 4.97
N THR A 640 27.55 -46.18 5.93
CA THR A 640 27.41 -45.57 7.25
C THR A 640 28.62 -45.97 8.10
N LEU A 641 29.54 -45.03 8.32
CA LEU A 641 30.62 -45.21 9.31
C LEU A 641 30.11 -44.66 10.65
N LYS A 642 30.01 -45.53 11.65
CA LYS A 642 29.58 -45.18 13.01
C LYS A 642 30.77 -44.79 13.88
#